data_AF-A0A260YRU7-F1
#
_entry.id   AF-A0A260YRU7-F1
#
_cell.length_a   1.000
_cell.length_b   1.000
_cell.length_c   1.000
_cell.angle_alpha   90.00
_cell.angle_beta   90.00
_cell.angle_gamma   90.00
#
_symmetry.space_group_name_H-M   'P 1'
#
loop_
_entity.id
_entity.type
_entity.pdbx_description
1 polymer ?
#
loop_
_entity_poly.entity_id
_entity_poly.type
_entity_poly.pdbx_seq_one_letter_code
_entity_poly.pdbx_strand_id
1 'polypeptide(L)'
;MSTGIRRRHVDEQKKNLLEKENTENEERHRELESDVRLLRPFHWKIIGIFYLLLIFGASFLHKCLPEPKDPNQEETQFSETRAVKVLQELSDYGWKPAGSYNCEELTRNRILKELSDIKKQNVDVEDLRFDIDTQYVSGCFDIPAHDTEGMNICYRNVSNVIARLGKGEKKDKISVLLNCHYDSWPTTGSDDLSSCALMLELIRLYSKNPHQLNHDVIFLFNGAEESSLLAAHGFITQHSWRHEIRAFINLEASGSGGRELLFQAGPANQWLLNSYLEAAVHPHCSVIGQEVFQSGVYPGDTDFRIFRDHGRVPGLDLAFVQNGYWWHTEFDTAERITQGSLQRAGENVYATLNHLLKSPYLEKPAEYADRKTVFFDFLGLFVVIYPLTFAHFINLTAIIAVFALVSHRFYTKTFLTFLALRDYMLTIVTIAIVLKAMTFMSVFTYGAMRWYTRHWLALVAYGLPSVWAGLSVQGLLTARLAPKIREDYGSTLELIHLTLISGILLVFTYYDVASGFLFALLLIPLIKSLASNFGAWPECPTLNTILTLIISLPGCAMAIYTTEMLLSIFIPIMGRSSYNPEPVVSFFVVFSAACIVLSLGGLVAKSRNARPVNQAGLLEFVYNLLGVLLVTLTILYVFSSFWPSPYRFDEKYPTAKRTQFFHVNQMFYDRNNQLSVNETRFYAISHDYRGAEDIPFVKEMGNKKNKKKQQPQEESQADRSRRQQREAKRNAEEHEFLDNEIAAEQMKRADAATFPLNVPKDLAFFKKYPKIELHAHLTGSLSPKTISEIVQHDEEKAKNIVSRYRLTEPIDMDKVFHRFKAVEEILDNPDSLRIAVIRTIREFSEDGCLYLELRTTPKKTATMDYETYIRTVCRAIIEARMLHPHMKIFLIISLNRNMTFDIATEILHYTGVVQQESNVIVGMDLGGDPKLSAFQLLDVLYIARRFHGLGITAHIAEKRTIPNDTTDLLMMKPDRVGHGTFLHTNDHLAQVFGRSNSLLEVCISSNVYTKSYNHPRRSHFAFWKKRGVPIAICTDDKGIFPNASLSEEYYKAADEFNLSLEDLKKINLDALKYSFANKYIATDLSEIRRKIEMHTLE
;
A
#
# COMPACT_ATOMS: atom_id res chain seq x y z
N MET A 1 86.95 0.35 -8.63
CA MET A 1 86.81 1.75 -8.15
C MET A 1 85.60 2.48 -8.73
N SER A 2 85.28 2.36 -10.02
CA SER A 2 84.12 3.03 -10.68
C SER A 2 82.74 2.73 -10.04
N THR A 3 82.50 1.51 -9.57
CA THR A 3 81.23 1.11 -8.92
C THR A 3 81.05 1.65 -7.50
N GLY A 4 82.13 1.89 -6.76
CA GLY A 4 82.08 2.45 -5.40
C GLY A 4 81.83 3.96 -5.37
N ILE A 5 82.34 4.69 -6.37
CA ILE A 5 82.12 6.14 -6.53
C ILE A 5 80.67 6.41 -6.95
N ARG A 6 80.11 5.58 -7.84
CA ARG A 6 78.69 5.70 -8.27
C ARG A 6 77.70 5.41 -7.13
N ARG A 7 78.02 4.46 -6.24
CA ARG A 7 77.22 4.21 -5.01
C ARG A 7 77.30 5.38 -4.04
N ARG A 8 78.50 5.88 -3.72
CA ARG A 8 78.65 7.06 -2.84
C ARG A 8 77.91 8.28 -3.36
N HIS A 9 77.94 8.53 -4.67
CA HIS A 9 77.28 9.69 -5.25
C HIS A 9 75.74 9.57 -5.21
N VAL A 10 75.20 8.35 -5.37
CA VAL A 10 73.76 8.07 -5.19
C VAL A 10 73.36 8.16 -3.71
N ASP A 11 74.19 7.68 -2.79
CA ASP A 11 73.95 7.75 -1.35
C ASP A 11 74.03 9.20 -0.83
N GLU A 12 74.93 10.01 -1.38
CA GLU A 12 75.08 11.43 -1.07
C GLU A 12 73.93 12.27 -1.67
N GLN A 13 73.47 11.96 -2.89
CA GLN A 13 72.25 12.54 -3.44
C GLN A 13 71.00 12.19 -2.61
N LYS A 14 70.88 10.94 -2.15
CA LYS A 14 69.80 10.53 -1.23
C LYS A 14 69.88 11.27 0.10
N LYS A 15 71.08 11.43 0.66
CA LYS A 15 71.29 12.16 1.91
C LYS A 15 70.92 13.64 1.77
N ASN A 16 71.32 14.29 0.67
CA ASN A 16 70.98 15.69 0.40
C ASN A 16 69.46 15.89 0.17
N LEU A 17 68.80 14.94 -0.49
CA LEU A 17 67.33 14.92 -0.63
C LEU A 17 66.64 14.77 0.74
N LEU A 18 67.11 13.87 1.58
CA LEU A 18 66.61 13.65 2.95
C LEU A 18 66.79 14.87 3.84
N GLU A 19 67.96 15.54 3.80
CA GLU A 19 68.21 16.77 4.56
C GLU A 19 67.31 17.93 4.09
N LYS A 20 67.10 18.06 2.77
CA LYS A 20 66.20 19.06 2.21
C LYS A 20 64.74 18.82 2.64
N GLU A 21 64.26 17.57 2.55
CA GLU A 21 62.91 17.19 2.99
C GLU A 21 62.71 17.39 4.50
N ASN A 22 63.72 17.09 5.33
CA ASN A 22 63.66 17.33 6.78
C ASN A 22 63.54 18.82 7.10
N THR A 23 64.30 19.66 6.39
CA THR A 23 64.26 21.12 6.58
C THR A 23 62.90 21.69 6.17
N GLU A 24 62.36 21.26 5.02
CA GLU A 24 61.00 21.66 4.57
C GLU A 24 59.90 21.19 5.53
N ASN A 25 60.02 19.98 6.11
CA ASN A 25 59.06 19.49 7.11
C ASN A 25 59.13 20.28 8.43
N GLU A 26 60.31 20.67 8.90
CA GLU A 26 60.48 21.50 10.10
C GLU A 26 59.92 22.91 9.92
N GLU A 27 60.14 23.54 8.77
CA GLU A 27 59.61 24.86 8.44
C GLU A 27 58.07 24.82 8.40
N ARG A 28 57.52 23.79 7.77
CA ARG A 28 56.08 23.56 7.70
C ARG A 28 55.45 23.28 9.07
N HIS A 29 56.16 22.58 9.97
CA HIS A 29 55.74 22.38 11.36
C HIS A 29 55.66 23.71 12.12
N ARG A 30 56.67 24.58 11.97
CA ARG A 30 56.69 25.92 12.57
C ARG A 30 55.56 26.82 12.04
N GLU A 31 55.25 26.76 10.73
CA GLU A 31 54.10 27.46 10.15
C GLU A 31 52.77 26.96 10.74
N LEU A 32 52.60 25.65 10.96
CA LEU A 32 51.39 25.08 11.56
C LEU A 32 51.20 25.46 13.04
N GLU A 33 52.28 25.55 13.80
CA GLU A 33 52.21 25.93 15.22
C GLU A 33 51.88 27.41 15.41
N SER A 34 52.42 28.25 14.54
CA SER A 34 52.22 29.70 14.55
C SER A 34 50.86 30.15 14.01
N ASP A 35 50.19 29.36 13.17
CA ASP A 35 48.88 29.74 12.62
C ASP A 35 47.75 29.64 13.65
N VAL A 36 47.38 30.79 14.24
CA VAL A 36 46.32 30.94 15.24
C VAL A 36 44.93 30.55 14.71
N ARG A 37 44.73 30.42 13.39
CA ARG A 37 43.44 30.07 12.78
C ARG A 37 43.15 28.56 12.73
N LEU A 38 44.15 27.72 12.98
CA LEU A 38 44.00 26.26 12.93
C LEU A 38 43.52 25.65 14.27
N LEU A 39 42.73 24.58 14.17
CA LEU A 39 42.16 23.86 15.31
C LEU A 39 43.24 23.15 16.13
N ARG A 40 43.24 23.39 17.44
CA ARG A 40 44.06 22.71 18.46
C ARG A 40 43.40 21.41 18.96
N PRO A 41 44.16 20.46 19.56
CA PRO A 41 43.63 19.20 20.10
C PRO A 41 42.43 19.35 21.07
N PHE A 42 42.36 20.44 21.83
CA PHE A 42 41.22 20.75 22.69
C PHE A 42 39.89 20.87 21.93
N HIS A 43 39.88 21.41 20.70
CA HIS A 43 38.67 21.51 19.88
C HIS A 43 38.13 20.13 19.49
N TRP A 44 39.01 19.17 19.19
CA TRP A 44 38.62 17.80 18.89
C TRP A 44 38.02 17.08 20.11
N LYS A 45 38.44 17.44 21.33
CA LYS A 45 37.75 16.98 22.56
C LYS A 45 36.33 17.53 22.63
N ILE A 46 36.13 18.81 22.33
CA ILE A 46 34.78 19.43 22.29
C ILE A 46 33.90 18.73 21.25
N ILE A 47 34.39 18.53 20.02
CA ILE A 47 33.66 17.86 18.94
C ILE A 47 33.28 16.43 19.37
N GLY A 48 34.22 15.69 19.96
CA GLY A 48 33.97 14.33 20.46
C GLY A 48 32.90 14.30 21.55
N ILE A 49 32.99 15.19 22.55
CA ILE A 49 31.98 15.30 23.62
C ILE A 49 30.62 15.66 23.05
N PHE A 50 30.54 16.59 22.09
CA PHE A 50 29.30 16.99 21.44
C PHE A 50 28.58 15.80 20.80
N TYR A 51 29.25 15.03 19.94
CA TYR A 51 28.62 13.88 19.30
C TYR A 51 28.30 12.74 20.28
N LEU A 52 29.10 12.54 21.33
CA LEU A 52 28.77 11.59 22.39
C LEU A 52 27.47 12.01 23.11
N LEU A 53 27.35 13.27 23.51
CA LEU A 53 26.14 13.80 24.12
C LEU A 53 24.92 13.69 23.19
N LEU A 54 25.10 13.88 21.87
CA LEU A 54 24.02 13.67 20.91
C LEU A 54 23.57 12.22 20.82
N ILE A 55 24.50 11.27 20.77
CA ILE A 55 24.17 9.84 20.71
C ILE A 55 23.44 9.41 21.99
N PHE A 56 23.95 9.79 23.17
CA PHE A 56 23.30 9.46 24.45
C PHE A 56 21.96 10.19 24.62
N GLY A 57 21.89 11.47 24.24
CA GLY A 57 20.67 12.27 24.32
C GLY A 57 19.56 11.73 23.41
N ALA A 58 19.88 11.42 22.15
CA ALA A 58 18.93 10.83 21.22
C ALA A 58 18.44 9.46 21.70
N SER A 59 19.33 8.60 22.21
CA SER A 59 18.94 7.28 22.74
C SER A 59 18.09 7.39 24.02
N PHE A 60 18.38 8.37 24.89
CA PHE A 60 17.57 8.65 26.08
C PHE A 60 16.16 9.12 25.70
N LEU A 61 16.06 10.11 24.80
CA LEU A 61 14.77 10.64 24.34
C LEU A 61 13.93 9.58 23.61
N HIS A 62 14.57 8.68 22.84
CA HIS A 62 13.88 7.57 22.17
C HIS A 62 13.21 6.58 23.14
N LYS A 63 13.77 6.43 24.35
CA LYS A 63 13.34 5.46 25.36
C LYS A 63 12.52 6.08 26.50
N CYS A 64 12.32 7.39 26.49
CA CYS A 64 11.59 8.10 27.53
C CYS A 64 10.08 7.83 27.39
N LEU A 65 9.46 7.39 28.49
CA LEU A 65 8.03 7.11 28.60
C LEU A 65 7.45 7.86 29.82
N PRO A 66 6.16 8.24 29.79
CA PRO A 66 5.50 8.86 30.94
C PRO A 66 5.33 7.86 32.08
N GLU A 67 5.27 8.35 33.31
CA GLU A 67 4.94 7.52 34.47
C GLU A 67 3.44 7.14 34.44
N PRO A 68 3.07 5.88 34.73
CA PRO A 68 1.68 5.46 34.87
C PRO A 68 0.93 6.26 35.94
N LYS A 69 -0.28 6.71 35.61
CA LYS A 69 -1.12 7.48 36.52
C LYS A 69 -1.76 6.63 37.61
N ASP A 70 -1.92 7.22 38.80
CA ASP A 70 -2.56 6.58 39.95
C ASP A 70 -4.04 6.29 39.65
N PRO A 71 -4.49 5.02 39.78
CA PRO A 71 -5.84 4.62 39.43
C PRO A 71 -6.94 5.21 40.33
N ASN A 72 -6.62 5.71 41.52
CA ASN A 72 -7.58 6.19 42.52
C ASN A 72 -7.66 7.72 42.60
N GLN A 73 -6.61 8.43 42.17
CA GLN A 73 -6.58 9.90 42.22
C GLN A 73 -7.08 10.56 40.91
N GLU A 74 -7.03 9.84 39.79
CA GLU A 74 -7.34 10.38 38.46
C GLU A 74 -8.38 9.51 37.72
N GLU A 75 -9.67 9.73 38.04
CA GLU A 75 -10.78 8.93 37.50
C GLU A 75 -11.20 9.33 36.08
N THR A 76 -10.94 10.58 35.69
CA THR A 76 -11.29 11.21 34.40
C THR A 76 -10.19 11.13 33.35
N GLN A 77 -9.04 10.53 33.69
CA GLN A 77 -7.89 10.40 32.81
C GLN A 77 -7.59 8.93 32.53
N PHE A 78 -6.89 8.65 31.43
CA PHE A 78 -6.41 7.30 31.14
C PHE A 78 -5.44 6.84 32.22
N SER A 79 -5.55 5.58 32.67
CA SER A 79 -4.61 4.97 33.63
C SER A 79 -4.16 3.62 33.13
N GLU A 80 -2.87 3.50 32.85
CA GLU A 80 -2.22 2.23 32.54
C GLU A 80 -2.42 1.21 33.68
N THR A 81 -2.38 1.64 34.94
CA THR A 81 -2.56 0.75 36.10
C THR A 81 -3.92 0.04 36.11
N ARG A 82 -4.97 0.64 35.54
CA ARG A 82 -6.28 -0.01 35.36
C ARG A 82 -6.27 -0.95 34.16
N ALA A 83 -5.78 -0.48 33.02
CA ALA A 83 -5.72 -1.27 31.79
C ALA A 83 -4.88 -2.55 31.94
N VAL A 84 -3.72 -2.47 32.62
CA VAL A 84 -2.80 -3.60 32.82
C VAL A 84 -3.45 -4.75 33.59
N LYS A 85 -4.43 -4.51 34.48
CA LYS A 85 -5.14 -5.58 35.18
C LYS A 85 -5.91 -6.47 34.21
N VAL A 86 -6.65 -5.85 33.29
CA VAL A 86 -7.40 -6.58 32.26
C VAL A 86 -6.45 -7.23 31.27
N LEU A 87 -5.38 -6.54 30.86
CA LEU A 87 -4.33 -7.09 30.01
C LEU A 87 -3.73 -8.37 30.58
N GLN A 88 -3.38 -8.38 31.87
CA GLN A 88 -2.82 -9.55 32.54
C GLN A 88 -3.80 -10.72 32.52
N GLU A 89 -5.07 -10.49 32.89
CA GLU A 89 -6.11 -11.53 32.88
C GLU A 89 -6.32 -12.14 31.48
N LEU A 90 -6.34 -11.32 30.43
CA LEU A 90 -6.46 -11.78 29.05
C LEU A 90 -5.21 -12.56 28.59
N SER A 91 -4.02 -12.12 29.02
CA SER A 91 -2.75 -12.79 28.74
C SER A 91 -2.64 -14.14 29.45
N ASP A 92 -3.16 -14.26 30.67
CA ASP A 92 -3.09 -15.48 31.50
C ASP A 92 -3.86 -16.67 30.92
N TYR A 93 -4.81 -16.45 30.00
CA TYR A 93 -5.45 -17.52 29.24
C TYR A 93 -4.49 -18.25 28.29
N GLY A 94 -3.27 -17.72 28.09
CA GLY A 94 -2.25 -18.33 27.23
C GLY A 94 -2.54 -18.13 25.74
N TRP A 95 -2.12 -19.09 24.92
CA TRP A 95 -2.21 -18.98 23.46
C TRP A 95 -3.67 -19.05 22.99
N LYS A 96 -4.03 -18.17 22.06
CA LYS A 96 -5.40 -17.98 21.61
C LYS A 96 -5.47 -17.66 20.11
N PRO A 97 -4.96 -18.56 19.25
CA PRO A 97 -5.22 -18.45 17.82
C PRO A 97 -6.72 -18.55 17.54
N ALA A 98 -7.18 -17.92 16.45
CA ALA A 98 -8.58 -17.93 16.03
C ALA A 98 -9.14 -19.37 16.00
N GLY A 99 -10.38 -19.55 16.46
CA GLY A 99 -11.02 -20.87 16.56
C GLY A 99 -10.60 -21.73 17.76
N SER A 100 -9.62 -21.31 18.57
CA SER A 100 -9.28 -21.99 19.83
C SER A 100 -10.29 -21.69 20.95
N TYR A 101 -10.42 -22.58 21.93
CA TYR A 101 -11.27 -22.35 23.11
C TYR A 101 -10.84 -21.10 23.90
N ASN A 102 -9.55 -20.81 23.98
CA ASN A 102 -9.04 -19.64 24.67
C ASN A 102 -9.44 -18.34 23.95
N CYS A 103 -9.37 -18.30 22.61
CA CYS A 103 -9.81 -17.15 21.81
C CYS A 103 -11.32 -17.00 21.86
N GLU A 104 -12.04 -18.04 21.41
CA GLU A 104 -13.47 -17.99 21.18
C GLU A 104 -14.25 -17.93 22.49
N GLU A 105 -13.89 -18.68 23.53
CA GLU A 105 -14.68 -18.70 24.77
C GLU A 105 -14.08 -17.81 25.85
N LEU A 106 -12.84 -18.04 26.28
CA LEU A 106 -12.30 -17.36 27.47
C LEU A 106 -12.10 -15.87 27.25
N THR A 107 -11.33 -15.49 26.22
CA THR A 107 -11.00 -14.09 25.91
C THR A 107 -12.24 -13.31 25.49
N ARG A 108 -13.01 -13.81 24.52
CA ARG A 108 -14.25 -13.18 24.05
C ARG A 108 -15.24 -12.92 25.19
N ASN A 109 -15.51 -13.93 26.01
CA ASN A 109 -16.47 -13.80 27.10
C ASN A 109 -15.95 -12.87 28.21
N ARG A 110 -14.63 -12.83 28.43
CA ARG A 110 -14.00 -11.88 29.38
C ARG A 110 -14.15 -10.43 28.92
N ILE A 111 -13.95 -10.15 27.63
CA ILE A 111 -14.18 -8.82 27.03
C ILE A 111 -15.66 -8.44 27.14
N LEU A 112 -16.57 -9.34 26.75
CA LEU A 112 -18.02 -9.13 26.87
C LEU A 112 -18.47 -8.85 28.31
N LYS A 113 -17.87 -9.55 29.28
CA LYS A 113 -18.12 -9.32 30.70
C LYS A 113 -17.67 -7.93 31.13
N GLU A 114 -16.47 -7.50 30.73
CA GLU A 114 -15.97 -6.14 31.04
C GLU A 114 -16.92 -5.08 30.48
N LEU A 115 -17.30 -5.20 29.21
CA LEU A 115 -18.24 -4.26 28.56
C LEU A 115 -19.60 -4.23 29.29
N SER A 116 -20.11 -5.40 29.67
CA SER A 116 -21.36 -5.51 30.41
C SER A 116 -21.28 -4.89 31.80
N ASP A 117 -20.15 -5.06 32.49
CA ASP A 117 -19.95 -4.50 33.83
C ASP A 117 -19.78 -2.97 33.76
N ILE A 118 -19.05 -2.44 32.78
CA ILE A 118 -18.98 -0.99 32.52
C ILE A 118 -20.38 -0.45 32.20
N LYS A 119 -21.15 -1.14 31.34
CA LYS A 119 -22.52 -0.72 31.01
C LYS A 119 -23.43 -0.68 32.24
N LYS A 120 -23.39 -1.71 33.10
CA LYS A 120 -24.17 -1.78 34.35
C LYS A 120 -23.79 -0.68 35.34
N GLN A 121 -22.52 -0.33 35.45
CA GLN A 121 -22.03 0.72 36.34
C GLN A 121 -22.45 2.13 35.91
N ASN A 122 -22.84 2.32 34.64
CA ASN A 122 -23.16 3.62 34.06
C ASN A 122 -24.60 3.70 33.52
N VAL A 123 -25.52 2.86 34.04
CA VAL A 123 -26.94 2.87 33.62
C VAL A 123 -27.63 4.19 33.97
N ASP A 124 -27.24 4.82 35.08
CA ASP A 124 -27.83 6.07 35.57
C ASP A 124 -27.15 7.33 34.97
N VAL A 125 -26.18 7.16 34.07
CA VAL A 125 -25.53 8.29 33.40
C VAL A 125 -26.46 8.83 32.33
N GLU A 126 -26.96 10.05 32.56
CA GLU A 126 -27.86 10.75 31.65
C GLU A 126 -27.23 10.91 30.26
N ASP A 127 -28.05 10.80 29.21
CA ASP A 127 -27.66 10.90 27.80
C ASP A 127 -26.65 9.85 27.28
N LEU A 128 -26.29 8.80 28.02
CA LEU A 128 -25.41 7.75 27.50
C LEU A 128 -26.20 6.68 26.72
N ARG A 129 -25.84 6.47 25.45
CA ARG A 129 -26.21 5.27 24.69
C ARG A 129 -25.03 4.32 24.63
N PHE A 130 -25.24 3.08 25.07
CA PHE A 130 -24.21 2.03 25.07
C PHE A 130 -24.78 0.72 24.53
N ASP A 131 -24.47 0.39 23.29
CA ASP A 131 -24.85 -0.85 22.61
C ASP A 131 -23.67 -1.84 22.58
N ILE A 132 -23.95 -3.14 22.75
CA ILE A 132 -22.95 -4.22 22.67
C ILE A 132 -23.52 -5.27 21.70
N ASP A 133 -22.69 -5.75 20.78
CA ASP A 133 -23.03 -6.79 19.82
C ASP A 133 -21.91 -7.84 19.70
N THR A 134 -22.27 -9.05 19.30
CA THR A 134 -21.33 -10.12 18.97
C THR A 134 -21.66 -10.63 17.58
N GLN A 135 -20.71 -10.49 16.66
CA GLN A 135 -20.89 -10.89 15.27
C GLN A 135 -20.19 -12.23 15.03
N TYR A 136 -20.86 -13.13 14.32
CA TYR A 136 -20.23 -14.30 13.70
C TYR A 136 -20.39 -14.21 12.20
N VAL A 137 -19.29 -14.33 11.46
CA VAL A 137 -19.27 -13.99 10.05
C VAL A 137 -18.42 -14.95 9.23
N SER A 138 -18.85 -15.17 7.99
CA SER A 138 -18.17 -16.01 7.00
C SER A 138 -17.98 -15.23 5.72
N GLY A 139 -16.89 -15.45 5.00
CA GLY A 139 -16.58 -14.69 3.80
C GLY A 139 -15.38 -15.24 3.07
N CYS A 140 -15.06 -14.62 1.94
CA CYS A 140 -13.84 -14.89 1.20
C CYS A 140 -13.31 -13.60 0.60
N PHE A 141 -11.98 -13.50 0.46
CA PHE A 141 -11.33 -12.46 -0.33
C PHE A 141 -10.00 -12.95 -0.91
N ASP A 142 -9.55 -12.27 -1.95
CA ASP A 142 -8.30 -12.58 -2.64
C ASP A 142 -7.14 -11.91 -1.88
N ILE A 143 -6.06 -12.64 -1.60
CA ILE A 143 -4.82 -12.02 -1.11
C ILE A 143 -4.07 -11.43 -2.31
N PRO A 144 -3.51 -10.21 -2.20
CA PRO A 144 -2.70 -9.62 -3.26
C PRO A 144 -1.62 -10.58 -3.79
N ALA A 145 -1.44 -10.61 -5.11
CA ALA A 145 -0.57 -11.57 -5.80
C ALA A 145 0.91 -11.48 -5.39
N HIS A 146 1.37 -10.31 -4.90
CA HIS A 146 2.72 -10.12 -4.41
C HIS A 146 3.04 -10.96 -3.16
N ASP A 147 2.03 -11.36 -2.38
CA ASP A 147 2.23 -12.04 -1.10
C ASP A 147 2.09 -13.57 -1.21
N THR A 148 1.26 -14.08 -2.13
CA THR A 148 0.94 -15.53 -2.21
C THR A 148 0.73 -16.10 -3.61
N GLU A 149 1.14 -15.39 -4.67
CA GLU A 149 0.87 -15.78 -6.08
C GLU A 149 -0.64 -15.89 -6.43
N GLY A 150 -1.53 -15.25 -5.65
CA GLY A 150 -2.96 -15.09 -5.98
C GLY A 150 -3.90 -16.13 -5.33
N MET A 151 -3.71 -16.42 -4.04
CA MET A 151 -4.59 -17.31 -3.29
C MET A 151 -5.88 -16.60 -2.83
N ASN A 152 -7.00 -17.33 -2.85
CA ASN A 152 -8.25 -16.90 -2.22
C ASN A 152 -8.33 -17.50 -0.81
N ILE A 153 -8.55 -16.65 0.19
CA ILE A 153 -8.85 -17.10 1.54
C ILE A 153 -10.35 -17.08 1.74
N CYS A 154 -10.89 -18.18 2.28
CA CYS A 154 -12.27 -18.30 2.73
C CYS A 154 -12.29 -18.70 4.21
N TYR A 155 -13.19 -18.08 4.96
CA TYR A 155 -13.34 -18.30 6.39
C TYR A 155 -14.80 -18.47 6.76
N ARG A 156 -15.04 -19.16 7.87
CA ARG A 156 -16.39 -19.46 8.35
C ARG A 156 -16.49 -19.24 9.84
N ASN A 157 -17.54 -18.54 10.25
CA ASN A 157 -17.93 -18.36 11.64
C ASN A 157 -16.84 -17.72 12.52
N VAL A 158 -16.12 -16.75 11.97
CA VAL A 158 -15.16 -15.92 12.70
C VAL A 158 -15.93 -14.94 13.58
N SER A 159 -15.44 -14.68 14.80
CA SER A 159 -16.14 -13.88 15.80
C SER A 159 -15.56 -12.47 15.99
N ASN A 160 -16.44 -11.48 16.19
CA ASN A 160 -16.10 -10.12 16.62
C ASN A 160 -16.92 -9.75 17.86
N VAL A 161 -16.33 -8.96 18.76
CA VAL A 161 -17.04 -8.27 19.85
C VAL A 161 -17.05 -6.78 19.54
N ILE A 162 -18.22 -6.17 19.59
CA ILE A 162 -18.42 -4.80 19.10
C ILE A 162 -19.16 -4.01 20.17
N ALA A 163 -18.66 -2.82 20.50
CA ALA A 163 -19.33 -1.88 21.38
C ALA A 163 -19.56 -0.56 20.65
N ARG A 164 -20.70 0.08 20.89
CA ARG A 164 -20.99 1.42 20.38
C ARG A 164 -21.39 2.33 21.52
N LEU A 165 -20.73 3.48 21.61
CA LEU A 165 -21.04 4.54 22.54
C LEU A 165 -21.51 5.78 21.76
N GLY A 166 -22.58 6.42 22.23
CA GLY A 166 -23.13 7.63 21.64
C GLY A 166 -23.87 8.48 22.67
N LYS A 167 -24.25 9.71 22.28
CA LYS A 167 -25.02 10.63 23.11
C LYS A 167 -26.51 10.69 22.71
N GLY A 168 -27.39 10.72 23.69
CA GLY A 168 -28.84 10.88 23.54
C GLY A 168 -29.56 9.64 22.97
N GLU A 169 -30.87 9.76 22.76
CA GLU A 169 -31.70 8.64 22.29
C GLU A 169 -31.52 8.33 20.80
N LYS A 170 -31.23 9.35 19.97
CA LYS A 170 -31.13 9.18 18.51
C LYS A 170 -29.73 8.78 18.09
N LYS A 171 -29.66 7.74 17.25
CA LYS A 171 -28.42 7.30 16.59
C LYS A 171 -27.89 8.40 15.68
N ASP A 172 -26.60 8.68 15.78
CA ASP A 172 -25.91 9.48 14.80
C ASP A 172 -25.73 8.66 13.51
N LYS A 173 -25.70 9.32 12.36
CA LYS A 173 -25.37 8.72 11.06
C LYS A 173 -23.87 8.65 10.82
N ILE A 174 -23.08 9.23 11.72
CA ILE A 174 -21.62 9.33 11.65
C ILE A 174 -21.02 8.62 12.86
N SER A 175 -20.00 7.80 12.62
CA SER A 175 -19.21 7.17 13.67
C SER A 175 -17.72 7.13 13.34
N VAL A 176 -16.90 7.10 14.39
CA VAL A 176 -15.46 6.79 14.31
C VAL A 176 -15.26 5.36 14.81
N LEU A 177 -14.49 4.55 14.06
CA LEU A 177 -14.14 3.19 14.44
C LEU A 177 -12.79 3.16 15.16
N LEU A 178 -12.71 2.51 16.32
CA LEU A 178 -11.46 2.05 16.92
C LEU A 178 -11.39 0.53 16.77
N ASN A 179 -10.29 0.01 16.21
CA ASN A 179 -10.06 -1.42 16.02
C ASN A 179 -8.81 -1.89 16.76
N CYS A 180 -8.89 -3.09 17.33
CA CYS A 180 -7.78 -3.92 17.80
C CYS A 180 -8.17 -5.39 17.66
N HIS A 181 -7.22 -6.30 17.82
CA HIS A 181 -7.48 -7.74 17.78
C HIS A 181 -7.20 -8.44 19.12
N TYR A 182 -7.95 -9.51 19.40
CA TYR A 182 -7.84 -10.29 20.64
C TYR A 182 -7.41 -11.75 20.43
N ASP A 183 -7.28 -12.19 19.18
CA ASP A 183 -6.58 -13.44 18.86
C ASP A 183 -5.06 -13.24 18.92
N SER A 184 -4.32 -14.34 18.92
CA SER A 184 -2.87 -14.33 19.01
C SER A 184 -2.22 -15.29 18.02
N TRP A 185 -0.97 -15.02 17.67
CA TRP A 185 -0.12 -15.98 17.00
C TRP A 185 -0.01 -17.27 17.83
N PRO A 186 0.07 -18.45 17.19
CA PRO A 186 0.30 -19.69 17.92
C PRO A 186 1.66 -19.61 18.64
N THR A 187 1.65 -19.63 19.99
CA THR A 187 2.75 -19.45 20.97
C THR A 187 2.78 -18.12 21.74
N THR A 188 1.95 -17.14 21.40
CA THR A 188 1.91 -15.82 22.06
C THR A 188 0.85 -15.74 23.17
N GLY A 189 1.12 -14.94 24.22
CA GLY A 189 0.14 -14.61 25.28
C GLY A 189 -0.48 -13.21 25.15
N SER A 190 0.31 -12.19 24.80
CA SER A 190 -0.11 -10.78 24.72
C SER A 190 -0.51 -10.33 23.32
N ASP A 191 0.35 -10.46 22.30
CA ASP A 191 0.12 -9.91 20.95
C ASP A 191 -0.41 -8.46 21.01
N ASP A 192 -1.62 -8.20 20.54
CA ASP A 192 -2.31 -6.91 20.56
C ASP A 192 -3.30 -6.72 21.73
N LEU A 193 -3.29 -7.61 22.73
CA LEU A 193 -4.13 -7.44 23.93
C LEU A 193 -3.88 -6.12 24.66
N SER A 194 -2.71 -5.52 24.49
CA SER A 194 -2.41 -4.19 25.01
C SER A 194 -3.37 -3.12 24.46
N SER A 195 -3.72 -3.22 23.18
CA SER A 195 -4.72 -2.37 22.50
C SER A 195 -6.14 -2.71 22.95
N CYS A 196 -6.46 -3.99 23.19
CA CYS A 196 -7.73 -4.40 23.79
C CYS A 196 -7.94 -3.75 25.17
N ALA A 197 -6.92 -3.82 26.04
CA ALA A 197 -6.97 -3.24 27.38
C ALA A 197 -7.07 -1.69 27.34
N LEU A 198 -6.35 -1.06 26.41
CA LEU A 198 -6.46 0.36 26.14
C LEU A 198 -7.89 0.74 25.73
N MET A 199 -8.49 0.04 24.77
CA MET A 199 -9.85 0.30 24.30
C MET A 199 -10.91 0.14 25.41
N LEU A 200 -10.77 -0.87 26.27
CA LEU A 200 -11.66 -1.06 27.42
C LEU A 200 -11.59 0.09 28.42
N GLU A 201 -10.39 0.63 28.70
CA GLU A 201 -10.23 1.81 29.56
C GLU A 201 -10.80 3.08 28.88
N LEU A 202 -10.68 3.22 27.55
CA LEU A 202 -11.34 4.32 26.83
C LEU A 202 -12.86 4.23 26.89
N ILE A 203 -13.43 3.04 26.73
CA ILE A 203 -14.87 2.81 26.87
C ILE A 203 -15.35 3.24 28.26
N ARG A 204 -14.60 2.90 29.32
CA ARG A 204 -14.88 3.35 30.69
C ARG A 204 -14.82 4.88 30.84
N LEU A 205 -13.90 5.55 30.16
CA LEU A 205 -13.78 7.02 30.20
C LEU A 205 -14.96 7.70 29.51
N TYR A 206 -15.33 7.24 28.32
CA TYR A 206 -16.47 7.77 27.56
C TYR A 206 -17.81 7.45 28.20
N SER A 207 -17.97 6.26 28.81
CA SER A 207 -19.21 5.89 29.50
C SER A 207 -19.50 6.80 30.70
N LYS A 208 -18.46 7.33 31.36
CA LYS A 208 -18.62 8.32 32.43
C LYS A 208 -18.80 9.76 31.93
N ASN A 209 -18.46 10.04 30.67
CA ASN A 209 -18.42 11.39 30.12
C ASN A 209 -19.07 11.45 28.71
N PRO A 210 -20.37 11.13 28.57
CA PRO A 210 -21.03 11.08 27.27
C PRO A 210 -21.06 12.44 26.54
N HIS A 211 -20.83 13.55 27.24
CA HIS A 211 -20.69 14.88 26.63
C HIS A 211 -19.52 15.00 25.64
N GLN A 212 -18.53 14.10 25.67
CA GLN A 212 -17.45 14.08 24.68
C GLN A 212 -17.86 13.42 23.35
N LEU A 213 -18.98 12.69 23.32
CA LEU A 213 -19.47 11.92 22.17
C LEU A 213 -20.37 12.79 21.28
N ASN A 214 -19.77 13.76 20.58
CA ASN A 214 -20.47 14.57 19.58
C ASN A 214 -20.94 13.71 18.38
N HIS A 215 -20.16 12.67 18.06
CA HIS A 215 -20.52 11.60 17.13
C HIS A 215 -20.38 10.25 17.85
N ASP A 216 -20.93 9.19 17.27
CA ASP A 216 -20.83 7.85 17.85
C ASP A 216 -19.39 7.30 17.70
N VAL A 217 -18.97 6.47 18.65
CA VAL A 217 -17.73 5.68 18.55
C VAL A 217 -18.09 4.21 18.53
N ILE A 218 -17.52 3.48 17.56
CA ILE A 218 -17.61 2.03 17.48
C ILE A 218 -16.25 1.46 17.88
N PHE A 219 -16.23 0.59 18.87
CA PHE A 219 -15.07 -0.17 19.32
C PHE A 219 -15.21 -1.60 18.80
N LEU A 220 -14.28 -2.02 17.94
CA LEU A 220 -14.22 -3.35 17.36
C LEU A 220 -13.05 -4.12 17.98
N PHE A 221 -13.37 -5.21 18.66
CA PHE A 221 -12.42 -6.23 19.09
C PHE A 221 -12.59 -7.40 18.13
N ASN A 222 -11.61 -7.60 17.25
CA ASN A 222 -11.69 -8.62 16.20
C ASN A 222 -10.91 -9.89 16.58
N GLY A 223 -11.45 -11.06 16.23
CA GLY A 223 -10.97 -12.36 16.73
C GLY A 223 -10.17 -13.20 15.75
N ALA A 224 -9.71 -12.64 14.63
CA ALA A 224 -8.97 -13.39 13.61
C ALA A 224 -8.11 -12.48 12.73
N GLU A 225 -7.33 -11.59 13.32
CA GLU A 225 -6.30 -10.81 12.62
C GLU A 225 -5.16 -11.73 12.19
N GLU A 226 -4.64 -12.54 13.13
CA GLU A 226 -3.43 -13.36 12.94
C GLU A 226 -3.68 -14.52 11.95
N SER A 227 -4.95 -14.76 11.65
CA SER A 227 -5.42 -15.68 10.62
C SER A 227 -5.65 -14.99 9.26
N SER A 228 -4.91 -13.91 8.98
CA SER A 228 -5.02 -13.08 7.76
C SER A 228 -6.23 -12.14 7.74
N LEU A 229 -6.43 -11.34 8.78
CA LEU A 229 -7.33 -10.18 8.82
C LEU A 229 -8.82 -10.51 8.58
N LEU A 230 -9.23 -11.74 8.89
CA LEU A 230 -10.53 -12.30 8.48
C LEU A 230 -11.69 -11.62 9.21
N ALA A 231 -11.47 -11.31 10.48
CA ALA A 231 -12.48 -10.76 11.38
C ALA A 231 -12.82 -9.30 11.02
N ALA A 232 -11.80 -8.48 10.75
CA ALA A 232 -11.98 -7.13 10.21
C ALA A 232 -12.67 -7.15 8.84
N HIS A 233 -12.33 -8.10 7.96
CA HIS A 233 -12.98 -8.23 6.65
C HIS A 233 -14.46 -8.55 6.83
N GLY A 234 -14.79 -9.48 7.72
CA GLY A 234 -16.17 -9.82 8.05
C GLY A 234 -16.96 -8.64 8.63
N PHE A 235 -16.36 -7.84 9.51
CA PHE A 235 -17.01 -6.65 10.04
C PHE A 235 -17.32 -5.64 8.94
N ILE A 236 -16.30 -5.20 8.20
CA ILE A 236 -16.44 -4.09 7.24
C ILE A 236 -17.21 -4.48 5.97
N THR A 237 -17.38 -5.76 5.69
CA THR A 237 -18.16 -6.22 4.54
C THR A 237 -19.61 -6.56 4.86
N GLN A 238 -19.94 -6.88 6.11
CA GLN A 238 -21.25 -7.46 6.45
C GLN A 238 -21.95 -6.83 7.66
N HIS A 239 -21.23 -6.22 8.59
CA HIS A 239 -21.86 -5.69 9.80
C HIS A 239 -22.76 -4.48 9.49
N SER A 240 -23.94 -4.41 10.11
CA SER A 240 -24.91 -3.33 9.82
C SER A 240 -24.36 -1.93 10.12
N TRP A 241 -23.51 -1.81 11.16
CA TRP A 241 -22.93 -0.54 11.61
C TRP A 241 -21.84 0.03 10.69
N ARG A 242 -21.35 -0.75 9.72
CA ARG A 242 -20.22 -0.35 8.86
C ARG A 242 -20.48 0.93 8.07
N HIS A 243 -21.74 1.19 7.71
CA HIS A 243 -22.11 2.27 6.79
C HIS A 243 -22.06 3.66 7.45
N GLU A 244 -21.99 3.70 8.78
CA GLU A 244 -21.93 4.93 9.57
C GLU A 244 -20.47 5.38 9.79
N ILE A 245 -19.50 4.48 9.53
CA ILE A 245 -18.08 4.73 9.81
C ILE A 245 -17.51 5.70 8.79
N ARG A 246 -16.99 6.84 9.27
CA ARG A 246 -16.37 7.88 8.43
C ARG A 246 -14.86 7.96 8.56
N ALA A 247 -14.32 7.50 9.68
CA ALA A 247 -12.89 7.38 9.92
C ALA A 247 -12.62 6.22 10.88
N PHE A 248 -11.40 5.71 10.86
CA PHE A 248 -10.97 4.71 11.85
C PHE A 248 -9.57 4.98 12.43
N ILE A 249 -9.34 4.46 13.63
CA ILE A 249 -8.02 4.32 14.26
C ILE A 249 -7.80 2.82 14.46
N ASN A 250 -6.78 2.28 13.79
CA ASN A 250 -6.31 0.92 14.00
C ASN A 250 -5.18 0.93 15.03
N LEU A 251 -5.31 0.08 16.03
CA LEU A 251 -4.29 -0.14 17.06
C LEU A 251 -3.70 -1.53 16.84
N GLU A 252 -2.38 -1.61 16.88
CA GLU A 252 -1.62 -2.80 16.51
C GLU A 252 -0.41 -3.00 17.42
N ALA A 253 0.14 -4.21 17.43
CA ALA A 253 1.41 -4.52 18.07
C ALA A 253 2.33 -5.32 17.14
N SER A 254 3.51 -4.77 16.84
CA SER A 254 4.64 -5.51 16.24
C SER A 254 5.81 -5.62 17.24
N GLY A 255 5.54 -5.40 18.52
CA GLY A 255 6.51 -5.31 19.59
C GLY A 255 5.84 -5.10 20.96
N SER A 256 6.56 -5.46 22.03
CA SER A 256 6.04 -5.44 23.40
C SER A 256 6.29 -4.09 24.10
N GLY A 257 5.70 -3.03 23.55
CA GLY A 257 5.70 -1.67 24.13
C GLY A 257 6.67 -0.68 23.49
N GLY A 258 7.12 0.29 24.29
CA GLY A 258 7.82 1.49 23.84
C GLY A 258 6.86 2.60 23.43
N ARG A 259 7.36 3.59 22.68
CA ARG A 259 6.52 4.63 22.08
C ARG A 259 5.75 4.03 20.91
N GLU A 260 4.43 4.11 20.91
CA GLU A 260 3.59 3.76 19.78
C GLU A 260 3.91 4.67 18.59
N LEU A 261 4.11 4.07 17.42
CA LEU A 261 4.46 4.78 16.19
C LEU A 261 3.20 4.91 15.33
N LEU A 262 2.86 6.13 14.93
CA LEU A 262 1.95 6.33 13.79
C LEU A 262 2.74 6.07 12.50
N PHE A 263 2.49 4.93 11.87
CA PHE A 263 3.26 4.49 10.70
C PHE A 263 2.46 4.51 9.40
N GLN A 264 1.12 4.61 9.44
CA GLN A 264 0.31 4.87 8.24
C GLN A 264 -0.82 5.87 8.51
N ALA A 265 -1.03 6.75 7.54
CA ALA A 265 -2.27 7.49 7.36
C ALA A 265 -2.72 7.25 5.91
N GLY A 266 -4.01 6.96 5.69
CA GLY A 266 -4.51 6.57 4.37
C GLY A 266 -4.17 7.59 3.27
N PRO A 267 -3.91 7.15 2.02
CA PRO A 267 -3.68 8.07 0.90
C PRO A 267 -4.87 9.03 0.76
N ALA A 268 -4.61 10.29 0.42
CA ALA A 268 -5.61 11.39 0.31
C ALA A 268 -6.31 11.86 1.60
N ASN A 269 -5.92 11.38 2.80
CA ASN A 269 -6.62 11.68 4.06
C ASN A 269 -5.74 12.40 5.09
N GLN A 270 -5.04 13.42 4.61
CA GLN A 270 -4.12 14.25 5.37
C GLN A 270 -4.78 14.99 6.55
N TRP A 271 -6.09 15.21 6.50
CA TRP A 271 -6.84 15.80 7.61
C TRP A 271 -6.84 14.91 8.87
N LEU A 272 -6.85 13.57 8.73
CA LEU A 272 -6.78 12.66 9.89
C LEU A 272 -5.42 12.73 10.57
N LEU A 273 -4.36 12.80 9.76
CA LEU A 273 -3.01 13.02 10.24
C LEU A 273 -2.93 14.36 10.99
N ASN A 274 -3.49 15.44 10.43
CA ASN A 274 -3.54 16.74 11.11
C ASN A 274 -4.28 16.64 12.44
N SER A 275 -5.42 15.93 12.49
CA SER A 275 -6.15 15.71 13.74
C SER A 275 -5.31 14.97 14.79
N TYR A 276 -4.52 13.97 14.41
CA TYR A 276 -3.56 13.34 15.34
C TYR A 276 -2.50 14.34 15.79
N LEU A 277 -1.91 15.10 14.86
CA LEU A 277 -0.82 16.03 15.16
C LEU A 277 -1.24 17.23 16.02
N GLU A 278 -2.48 17.68 15.88
CA GLU A 278 -3.07 18.76 16.67
C GLU A 278 -3.50 18.30 18.07
N ALA A 279 -3.80 17.00 18.24
CA ALA A 279 -4.42 16.48 19.45
C ALA A 279 -3.51 15.59 20.31
N ALA A 280 -2.59 14.84 19.71
CA ALA A 280 -1.74 13.89 20.42
C ALA A 280 -0.93 14.61 21.52
N VAL A 281 -1.02 14.08 22.74
CA VAL A 281 -0.30 14.60 23.92
C VAL A 281 1.20 14.36 23.78
N HIS A 282 1.54 13.21 23.22
CA HIS A 282 2.90 12.71 23.08
C HIS A 282 3.14 12.21 21.65
N PRO A 283 3.14 13.08 20.64
CA PRO A 283 3.21 12.62 19.25
C PRO A 283 4.49 11.83 18.95
N HIS A 284 4.37 10.79 18.14
CA HIS A 284 5.49 9.99 17.64
C HIS A 284 5.13 9.46 16.25
N CYS A 285 5.68 10.11 15.23
CA CYS A 285 5.29 9.89 13.85
C CYS A 285 6.44 10.25 12.92
N SER A 286 6.58 9.51 11.83
CA SER A 286 7.58 9.81 10.82
C SER A 286 7.05 9.45 9.44
N VAL A 287 7.14 10.40 8.51
CA VAL A 287 6.83 10.14 7.10
C VAL A 287 7.72 9.04 6.49
N ILE A 288 8.91 8.79 7.05
CA ILE A 288 9.76 7.66 6.68
C ILE A 288 9.04 6.33 6.94
N GLY A 289 8.36 6.19 8.09
CA GLY A 289 7.58 5.00 8.41
C GLY A 289 6.48 4.77 7.37
N GLN A 290 5.73 5.83 7.05
CA GLN A 290 4.68 5.78 6.04
C GLN A 290 5.21 5.36 4.66
N GLU A 291 6.29 5.98 4.18
CA GLU A 291 6.85 5.67 2.86
C GLU A 291 7.46 4.25 2.81
N VAL A 292 8.07 3.78 3.90
CA VAL A 292 8.59 2.40 3.99
C VAL A 292 7.45 1.38 3.93
N PHE A 293 6.37 1.57 4.70
CA PHE A 293 5.21 0.67 4.64
C PHE A 293 4.50 0.72 3.29
N GLN A 294 4.27 1.92 2.73
CA GLN A 294 3.62 2.08 1.43
C GLN A 294 4.47 1.53 0.27
N SER A 295 5.79 1.43 0.42
CA SER A 295 6.68 0.85 -0.59
C SER A 295 6.56 -0.68 -0.72
N GLY A 296 5.94 -1.36 0.24
CA GLY A 296 5.88 -2.82 0.30
C GLY A 296 7.19 -3.51 0.74
N VAL A 297 8.20 -2.75 1.15
CA VAL A 297 9.45 -3.30 1.71
C VAL A 297 9.23 -3.89 3.10
N TYR A 298 8.28 -3.37 3.86
CA TYR A 298 7.87 -3.94 5.13
C TYR A 298 6.93 -5.14 4.90
N PRO A 299 7.28 -6.36 5.34
CA PRO A 299 6.55 -7.57 5.01
C PRO A 299 5.28 -7.82 5.86
N GLY A 300 4.90 -6.89 6.73
CA GLY A 300 3.72 -6.99 7.58
C GLY A 300 2.52 -6.23 7.02
N ASP A 301 1.34 -6.73 7.35
CA ASP A 301 0.02 -6.21 6.95
C ASP A 301 -0.84 -6.14 8.21
N THR A 302 -1.85 -5.26 8.22
CA THR A 302 -2.70 -5.00 9.40
C THR A 302 -4.15 -4.81 8.95
N ASP A 303 -5.09 -4.87 9.88
CA ASP A 303 -6.51 -4.61 9.61
C ASP A 303 -6.78 -3.26 8.93
N PHE A 304 -5.86 -2.30 9.07
CA PHE A 304 -5.87 -1.03 8.33
C PHE A 304 -6.10 -1.25 6.84
N ARG A 305 -5.42 -2.23 6.23
CA ARG A 305 -5.59 -2.53 4.80
C ARG A 305 -7.03 -2.94 4.51
N ILE A 306 -7.63 -3.76 5.36
CA ILE A 306 -8.98 -4.25 5.15
C ILE A 306 -10.01 -3.12 5.20
N PHE A 307 -9.92 -2.24 6.19
CA PHE A 307 -10.81 -1.08 6.27
C PHE A 307 -10.59 -0.11 5.11
N ARG A 308 -9.34 0.06 4.64
CA ARG A 308 -9.00 0.90 3.49
C ARG A 308 -9.45 0.31 2.15
N ASP A 309 -9.26 -0.99 1.94
CA ASP A 309 -9.47 -1.65 0.64
C ASP A 309 -10.91 -2.12 0.47
N HIS A 310 -11.51 -2.72 1.50
CA HIS A 310 -12.87 -3.26 1.48
C HIS A 310 -13.89 -2.28 2.04
N GLY A 311 -13.52 -1.54 3.09
CA GLY A 311 -14.38 -0.51 3.69
C GLY A 311 -14.34 0.84 2.99
N ARG A 312 -13.21 1.17 2.35
CA ARG A 312 -12.91 2.50 1.78
C ARG A 312 -13.04 3.61 2.80
N VAL A 313 -12.75 3.28 4.06
CA VAL A 313 -12.74 4.23 5.16
C VAL A 313 -11.31 4.76 5.27
N PRO A 314 -11.11 6.06 5.51
CA PRO A 314 -9.81 6.59 5.84
C PRO A 314 -9.46 6.33 7.31
N GLY A 315 -8.19 6.12 7.62
CA GLY A 315 -7.79 5.87 9.01
C GLY A 315 -6.35 6.20 9.34
N LEU A 316 -6.03 5.99 10.63
CA LEU A 316 -4.71 6.05 11.23
C LEU A 316 -4.29 4.65 11.68
N ASP A 317 -3.03 4.29 11.51
CA ASP A 317 -2.47 3.01 11.96
C ASP A 317 -1.34 3.24 12.96
N LEU A 318 -1.57 2.82 14.21
CA LEU A 318 -0.62 3.01 15.32
C LEU A 318 -0.17 1.65 15.84
N ALA A 319 1.14 1.45 15.96
CA ALA A 319 1.70 0.21 16.48
C ALA A 319 2.74 0.41 17.58
N PHE A 320 2.76 -0.49 18.56
CA PHE A 320 3.95 -0.72 19.36
C PHE A 320 5.00 -1.44 18.53
N VAL A 321 6.23 -0.90 18.46
CA VAL A 321 7.29 -1.42 17.57
C VAL A 321 8.61 -1.72 18.28
N GLN A 322 8.73 -1.39 19.58
CA GLN A 322 9.94 -1.70 20.35
C GLN A 322 9.86 -3.10 20.97
N ASN A 323 11.01 -3.66 21.35
CA ASN A 323 11.12 -5.01 21.91
C ASN A 323 10.52 -6.10 21.02
N GLY A 324 10.59 -5.94 19.69
CA GLY A 324 10.08 -6.91 18.72
C GLY A 324 10.69 -8.32 18.81
N TYR A 325 11.66 -8.57 19.71
CA TYR A 325 12.22 -9.88 20.05
C TYR A 325 11.24 -10.82 20.73
N TRP A 326 10.27 -10.27 21.43
CA TRP A 326 9.27 -11.07 22.15
C TRP A 326 8.06 -11.31 21.28
N TRP A 327 7.69 -10.35 20.43
CA TRP A 327 6.58 -10.45 19.50
C TRP A 327 6.54 -11.78 18.74
N HIS A 328 5.39 -12.44 18.75
CA HIS A 328 5.15 -13.76 18.15
C HIS A 328 6.02 -14.90 18.72
N THR A 329 6.31 -14.83 20.01
CA THR A 329 7.02 -15.88 20.76
C THR A 329 6.37 -16.11 22.13
N GLU A 330 6.79 -17.19 22.82
CA GLU A 330 6.38 -17.47 24.20
C GLU A 330 6.72 -16.37 25.21
N PHE A 331 7.60 -15.43 24.85
CA PHE A 331 7.97 -14.31 25.70
C PHE A 331 7.04 -13.11 25.55
N ASP A 332 6.15 -13.12 24.57
CA ASP A 332 5.17 -12.06 24.37
C ASP A 332 4.04 -12.18 25.39
N THR A 333 4.25 -11.56 26.56
CA THR A 333 3.38 -11.62 27.72
C THR A 333 3.11 -10.23 28.27
N ALA A 334 1.96 -10.06 28.95
CA ALA A 334 1.57 -8.81 29.58
C ALA A 334 2.67 -8.18 30.45
N GLU A 335 3.35 -8.99 31.26
CA GLU A 335 4.44 -8.58 32.16
C GLU A 335 5.64 -7.92 31.45
N ARG A 336 5.81 -8.19 30.15
CA ARG A 336 6.92 -7.66 29.34
C ARG A 336 6.53 -6.45 28.51
N ILE A 337 5.27 -6.01 28.56
CA ILE A 337 4.91 -4.70 28.01
C ILE A 337 5.63 -3.62 28.82
N THR A 338 6.36 -2.74 28.13
CA THR A 338 7.18 -1.72 28.80
C THR A 338 6.28 -0.74 29.56
N GLN A 339 6.54 -0.55 30.86
CA GLN A 339 5.79 0.36 31.71
C GLN A 339 5.80 1.80 31.14
N GLY A 340 4.65 2.46 31.12
CA GLY A 340 4.43 3.79 30.54
C GLY A 340 4.01 3.76 29.07
N SER A 341 4.08 2.62 28.38
CA SER A 341 3.71 2.50 26.97
C SER A 341 2.20 2.62 26.78
N LEU A 342 1.41 1.91 27.60
CA LEU A 342 -0.06 2.01 27.55
C LEU A 342 -0.50 3.40 28.00
N GLN A 343 0.14 3.99 29.01
CA GLN A 343 -0.20 5.33 29.49
C GLN A 343 -0.07 6.35 28.35
N ARG A 344 1.06 6.31 27.63
CA ARG A 344 1.33 7.18 26.49
C ARG A 344 0.32 6.97 25.35
N ALA A 345 0.16 5.73 24.92
CA ALA A 345 -0.73 5.38 23.82
C ALA A 345 -2.19 5.72 24.15
N GLY A 346 -2.65 5.41 25.36
CA GLY A 346 -4.00 5.72 25.82
C GLY A 346 -4.29 7.21 25.85
N GLU A 347 -3.35 8.04 26.31
CA GLU A 347 -3.48 9.51 26.26
C GLU A 347 -3.54 10.04 24.84
N ASN A 348 -2.70 9.53 23.94
CA ASN A 348 -2.70 9.93 22.54
C ASN A 348 -3.97 9.53 21.79
N VAL A 349 -4.40 8.28 21.94
CA VAL A 349 -5.61 7.77 21.28
C VAL A 349 -6.84 8.48 21.84
N TYR A 350 -6.93 8.69 23.15
CA TYR A 350 -8.04 9.44 23.76
C TYR A 350 -8.10 10.89 23.26
N ALA A 351 -6.97 11.59 23.23
CA ALA A 351 -6.92 12.98 22.77
C ALA A 351 -7.26 13.09 21.27
N THR A 352 -6.71 12.20 20.45
CA THR A 352 -6.97 12.14 19.01
C THR A 352 -8.44 11.84 18.73
N LEU A 353 -9.02 10.84 19.40
CA LEU A 353 -10.43 10.49 19.25
C LEU A 353 -11.34 11.64 19.69
N ASN A 354 -11.06 12.30 20.82
CA ASN A 354 -11.82 13.47 21.27
C ASN A 354 -11.78 14.62 20.26
N HIS A 355 -10.64 14.83 19.61
CA HIS A 355 -10.51 15.84 18.57
C HIS A 355 -11.33 15.44 17.33
N LEU A 356 -11.22 14.19 16.88
CA LEU A 356 -11.98 13.69 15.72
C LEU A 356 -13.48 13.81 15.94
N LEU A 357 -13.99 13.40 17.10
CA LEU A 357 -15.41 13.47 17.42
C LEU A 357 -15.97 14.89 17.40
N LYS A 358 -15.13 15.91 17.63
CA LYS A 358 -15.54 17.32 17.60
C LYS A 358 -15.24 17.99 16.26
N SER A 359 -14.64 17.25 15.33
CA SER A 359 -14.08 17.83 14.13
C SER A 359 -15.13 18.02 13.04
N PRO A 360 -15.19 19.20 12.39
CA PRO A 360 -16.03 19.40 11.21
C PRO A 360 -15.62 18.51 10.03
N TYR A 361 -14.42 17.92 10.07
CA TYR A 361 -13.93 17.01 9.03
C TYR A 361 -14.82 15.77 8.87
N LEU A 362 -15.40 15.24 9.95
CA LEU A 362 -16.25 14.04 9.89
C LEU A 362 -17.57 14.28 9.15
N GLU A 363 -18.08 15.52 9.22
CA GLU A 363 -19.32 15.90 8.53
C GLU A 363 -19.11 16.12 7.03
N LYS A 364 -17.95 16.66 6.64
CA LYS A 364 -17.65 17.09 5.27
C LYS A 364 -16.26 16.68 4.77
N PRO A 365 -15.93 15.38 4.72
CA PRO A 365 -14.57 14.93 4.39
C PRO A 365 -14.11 15.35 2.98
N ALA A 366 -15.03 15.51 2.02
CA ALA A 366 -14.71 15.92 0.65
C ALA A 366 -14.21 17.37 0.53
N GLU A 367 -14.56 18.27 1.46
CA GLU A 367 -14.09 19.67 1.44
C GLU A 367 -12.61 19.80 1.86
N TYR A 368 -12.04 18.75 2.48
CA TYR A 368 -10.70 18.75 3.08
C TYR A 368 -9.73 17.73 2.44
N ALA A 369 -10.09 17.21 1.26
CA ALA A 369 -9.25 16.29 0.51
C ALA A 369 -8.02 16.98 -0.11
N ASP A 370 -6.91 16.23 -0.16
CA ASP A 370 -5.74 16.48 -1.01
C ASP A 370 -4.86 17.71 -0.77
N ARG A 371 -3.99 17.62 0.25
CA ARG A 371 -2.63 18.20 0.18
C ARG A 371 -1.63 17.25 0.83
N LYS A 372 -0.69 16.68 0.05
CA LYS A 372 0.43 15.92 0.62
C LYS A 372 1.23 16.84 1.56
N THR A 373 1.48 16.42 2.80
CA THR A 373 2.31 17.12 3.78
C THR A 373 3.55 16.31 4.12
N VAL A 374 4.56 17.03 4.60
CA VAL A 374 5.75 16.49 5.23
C VAL A 374 5.55 16.59 6.74
N PHE A 375 5.74 15.48 7.46
CA PHE A 375 5.60 15.43 8.92
C PHE A 375 6.65 14.52 9.56
N PHE A 376 7.13 14.93 10.74
CA PHE A 376 8.05 14.14 11.57
C PHE A 376 8.11 14.69 12.99
N ASP A 377 8.36 13.83 13.97
CA ASP A 377 8.73 14.27 15.32
C ASP A 377 10.23 14.60 15.39
N PHE A 378 10.56 15.73 16.03
CA PHE A 378 11.94 16.14 16.25
C PHE A 378 12.43 15.59 17.59
N LEU A 379 13.18 14.48 17.55
CA LEU A 379 13.71 13.77 18.73
C LEU A 379 12.64 13.34 19.75
N GLY A 380 11.38 13.23 19.34
CA GLY A 380 10.26 13.00 20.26
C GLY A 380 9.84 14.17 21.13
N LEU A 381 10.34 15.38 20.87
CA LEU A 381 10.04 16.57 21.68
C LEU A 381 8.83 17.35 21.16
N PHE A 382 8.71 17.50 19.84
CA PHE A 382 7.63 18.21 19.17
C PHE A 382 7.50 17.72 17.72
N VAL A 383 6.38 18.01 17.05
CA VAL A 383 6.17 17.65 15.64
C VAL A 383 6.34 18.86 14.74
N VAL A 384 6.95 18.64 13.59
CA VAL A 384 6.98 19.57 12.47
C VAL A 384 6.05 19.05 11.38
N ILE A 385 5.12 19.90 10.92
CA ILE A 385 4.25 19.62 9.78
C ILE A 385 4.17 20.82 8.84
N TYR A 386 4.22 20.57 7.54
CA TYR A 386 4.01 21.59 6.50
C TYR A 386 3.62 20.98 5.15
N PRO A 387 2.95 21.74 4.26
CA PRO A 387 2.58 21.27 2.92
C PRO A 387 3.79 20.89 2.06
N LEU A 388 3.67 19.87 1.23
CA LEU A 388 4.72 19.44 0.30
C LEU A 388 5.11 20.56 -0.69
N THR A 389 4.15 21.40 -1.10
CA THR A 389 4.42 22.56 -1.95
C THR A 389 5.36 23.57 -1.28
N PHE A 390 5.23 23.76 0.04
CA PHE A 390 6.14 24.58 0.82
C PHE A 390 7.52 23.92 0.96
N ALA A 391 7.55 22.59 1.12
CA ALA A 391 8.78 21.80 1.07
C ALA A 391 9.55 22.05 -0.23
N HIS A 392 8.85 21.98 -1.38
CA HIS A 392 9.45 22.20 -2.70
C HIS A 392 10.06 23.60 -2.80
N PHE A 393 9.34 24.63 -2.35
CA PHE A 393 9.84 25.99 -2.37
C PHE A 393 11.14 26.15 -1.56
N ILE A 394 11.17 25.65 -0.32
CA ILE A 394 12.36 25.71 0.54
C ILE A 394 13.50 24.88 -0.07
N ASN A 395 13.22 23.64 -0.48
CA ASN A 395 14.22 22.73 -1.03
C ASN A 395 14.86 23.33 -2.28
N LEU A 396 14.07 23.80 -3.25
CA LEU A 396 14.58 24.38 -4.49
C LEU A 396 15.37 25.66 -4.22
N THR A 397 14.93 26.50 -3.28
CA THR A 397 15.67 27.72 -2.89
C THR A 397 17.04 27.38 -2.30
N ALA A 398 17.10 26.42 -1.38
CA ALA A 398 18.36 25.97 -0.78
C ALA A 398 19.28 25.32 -1.82
N ILE A 399 18.74 24.47 -2.69
CA ILE A 399 19.46 23.80 -3.78
C ILE A 399 20.07 24.85 -4.72
N ILE A 400 19.29 25.83 -5.20
CA ILE A 400 19.78 26.90 -6.08
C ILE A 400 20.89 27.69 -5.41
N ALA A 401 20.75 28.05 -4.12
CA ALA A 401 21.78 28.75 -3.37
C ALA A 401 23.09 27.95 -3.28
N VAL A 402 23.02 26.65 -2.98
CA VAL A 402 24.20 25.77 -2.96
C VAL A 402 24.86 25.70 -4.34
N PHE A 403 24.08 25.49 -5.41
CA PHE A 403 24.60 25.42 -6.77
C PHE A 403 25.22 26.75 -7.23
N ALA A 404 24.65 27.90 -6.84
CA ALA A 404 25.23 29.21 -7.12
C ALA A 404 26.57 29.40 -6.39
N LEU A 405 26.64 29.03 -5.11
CA LEU A 405 27.85 29.10 -4.30
C LEU A 405 28.96 28.21 -4.87
N VAL A 406 28.66 26.95 -5.19
CA VAL A 406 29.67 26.02 -5.74
C VAL A 406 30.10 26.44 -7.13
N SER A 407 29.20 26.98 -7.96
CA SER A 407 29.55 27.54 -9.28
C SER A 407 30.47 28.74 -9.16
N HIS A 408 30.20 29.67 -8.22
CA HIS A 408 31.09 30.79 -7.93
C HIS A 408 32.45 30.32 -7.42
N ARG A 409 32.47 29.30 -6.56
CA ARG A 409 33.72 28.70 -6.06
C ARG A 409 34.50 28.01 -7.19
N PHE A 410 33.82 27.33 -8.09
CA PHE A 410 34.42 26.68 -9.27
C PHE A 410 35.04 27.72 -10.22
N TYR A 411 34.38 28.86 -10.43
CA TYR A 411 34.91 29.95 -11.25
C TYR A 411 36.13 30.64 -10.61
N THR A 412 36.12 30.86 -9.30
CA THR A 412 37.18 31.59 -8.60
C THR A 412 38.38 30.73 -8.19
N LYS A 413 38.16 29.46 -7.84
CA LYS A 413 39.17 28.54 -7.28
C LYS A 413 39.07 27.15 -7.92
N THR A 414 39.02 27.07 -9.25
CA THR A 414 38.78 25.84 -10.03
C THR A 414 39.63 24.65 -9.58
N PHE A 415 40.96 24.83 -9.45
CA PHE A 415 41.87 23.76 -9.02
C PHE A 415 41.50 23.21 -7.65
N LEU A 416 41.19 24.10 -6.70
CA LEU A 416 40.85 23.72 -5.33
C LEU A 416 39.51 22.99 -5.26
N THR A 417 38.53 23.41 -6.09
CA THR A 417 37.23 22.74 -6.19
C THR A 417 37.35 21.33 -6.74
N PHE A 418 38.12 21.11 -7.81
CA PHE A 418 38.38 19.76 -8.33
C PHE A 418 39.13 18.90 -7.31
N LEU A 419 40.10 19.49 -6.60
CA LEU A 419 40.85 18.80 -5.56
C LEU A 419 39.94 18.34 -4.41
N ALA A 420 39.09 19.23 -3.90
CA ALA A 420 38.11 18.93 -2.86
C ALA A 420 37.11 17.87 -3.33
N LEU A 421 36.66 17.93 -4.60
CA LEU A 421 35.69 16.96 -5.14
C LEU A 421 36.29 15.55 -5.19
N ARG A 422 37.52 15.44 -5.72
CA ARG A 422 38.26 14.18 -5.75
C ARG A 422 38.41 13.61 -4.34
N ASP A 423 38.86 14.44 -3.39
CA ASP A 423 39.16 14.01 -2.03
C ASP A 423 37.89 13.64 -1.25
N TYR A 424 36.78 14.33 -1.52
CA TYR A 424 35.46 13.99 -1.01
C TYR A 424 34.98 12.63 -1.53
N MET A 425 35.07 12.39 -2.86
CA MET A 425 34.70 11.11 -3.46
C MET A 425 35.58 9.96 -2.97
N LEU A 426 36.89 10.20 -2.81
CA LEU A 426 37.81 9.22 -2.21
C LEU A 426 37.42 8.87 -0.77
N THR A 427 36.92 9.85 0.00
CA THR A 427 36.42 9.60 1.36
C THR A 427 35.20 8.69 1.35
N ILE A 428 34.21 8.97 0.50
CA ILE A 428 33.01 8.13 0.35
C ILE A 428 33.37 6.71 -0.08
N VAL A 429 34.21 6.58 -1.11
CA VAL A 429 34.67 5.28 -1.61
C VAL A 429 35.42 4.52 -0.51
N THR A 430 36.25 5.19 0.29
CA THR A 430 36.95 4.53 1.41
C THR A 430 35.97 4.04 2.46
N ILE A 431 34.98 4.85 2.86
CA ILE A 431 33.93 4.44 3.80
C ILE A 431 33.19 3.21 3.26
N ALA A 432 32.82 3.20 1.97
CA ALA A 432 32.14 2.07 1.34
C ALA A 432 33.01 0.80 1.28
N ILE A 433 34.31 0.92 0.98
CA ILE A 433 35.25 -0.20 0.99
C ILE A 433 35.40 -0.78 2.41
N VAL A 434 35.57 0.10 3.42
CA VAL A 434 35.68 -0.31 4.83
C VAL A 434 34.41 -0.97 5.30
N LEU A 435 33.24 -0.41 4.96
CA LEU A 435 31.96 -1.03 5.27
C LEU A 435 31.90 -2.43 4.68
N LYS A 436 32.14 -2.59 3.38
CA LYS A 436 32.11 -3.90 2.72
C LYS A 436 33.10 -4.90 3.34
N ALA A 437 34.31 -4.43 3.65
CA ALA A 437 35.32 -5.25 4.31
C ALA A 437 34.89 -5.66 5.72
N MET A 438 34.36 -4.72 6.52
CA MET A 438 33.88 -4.99 7.88
C MET A 438 32.65 -5.90 7.88
N THR A 439 31.68 -5.70 6.99
CA THR A 439 30.53 -6.58 6.81
C THR A 439 30.99 -8.01 6.47
N PHE A 440 31.91 -8.17 5.53
CA PHE A 440 32.45 -9.48 5.16
C PHE A 440 33.24 -10.13 6.31
N MET A 441 34.14 -9.38 6.95
CA MET A 441 34.99 -9.88 8.03
C MET A 441 34.19 -10.19 9.29
N SER A 442 33.16 -9.40 9.60
CA SER A 442 32.23 -9.65 10.71
C SER A 442 31.57 -11.02 10.54
N VAL A 443 31.01 -11.28 9.35
CA VAL A 443 30.41 -12.59 9.02
C VAL A 443 31.44 -13.72 9.05
N PHE A 444 32.60 -13.53 8.43
CA PHE A 444 33.62 -14.59 8.31
C PHE A 444 34.27 -14.96 9.65
N THR A 445 34.56 -13.97 10.49
CA THR A 445 35.35 -14.18 11.72
C THR A 445 34.47 -14.50 12.93
N TYR A 446 33.29 -13.88 13.03
CA TYR A 446 32.44 -13.99 14.21
C TYR A 446 31.07 -14.60 13.88
N GLY A 447 30.68 -14.71 12.62
CA GLY A 447 29.31 -15.08 12.24
C GLY A 447 28.37 -13.87 12.29
N ALA A 448 27.30 -13.91 11.50
CA ALA A 448 26.38 -12.78 11.39
C ALA A 448 25.58 -12.53 12.67
N MET A 449 25.05 -11.31 12.80
CA MET A 449 24.11 -10.85 13.84
C MET A 449 24.68 -10.72 15.25
N ARG A 450 25.99 -10.52 15.42
CA ARG A 450 26.60 -10.34 16.75
C ARG A 450 26.03 -9.17 17.55
N TRP A 451 25.45 -8.20 16.86
CA TRP A 451 24.75 -7.03 17.42
C TRP A 451 23.27 -7.30 17.78
N TYR A 452 22.74 -8.51 17.56
CA TYR A 452 21.33 -8.82 17.75
C TYR A 452 20.85 -8.57 19.17
N THR A 453 21.49 -9.13 20.19
CA THR A 453 21.16 -8.82 21.60
C THR A 453 21.64 -7.44 22.04
N ARG A 454 22.70 -6.89 21.41
CA ARG A 454 23.40 -5.68 21.85
C ARG A 454 23.58 -4.71 20.67
N HIS A 455 22.57 -3.87 20.43
CA HIS A 455 22.52 -2.96 19.28
C HIS A 455 23.78 -2.09 19.12
N TRP A 456 24.34 -1.61 20.23
CA TRP A 456 25.54 -0.76 20.22
C TRP A 456 26.77 -1.44 19.61
N LEU A 457 26.83 -2.78 19.55
CA LEU A 457 27.89 -3.48 18.84
C LEU A 457 27.85 -3.21 17.33
N ALA A 458 26.69 -2.89 16.75
CA ALA A 458 26.60 -2.48 15.34
C ALA A 458 27.32 -1.14 15.12
N LEU A 459 27.21 -0.21 16.08
CA LEU A 459 27.95 1.06 16.06
C LEU A 459 29.46 0.82 16.14
N VAL A 460 29.91 -0.15 16.93
CA VAL A 460 31.32 -0.52 17.01
C VAL A 460 31.80 -1.23 15.74
N ALA A 461 30.99 -2.14 15.19
CA ALA A 461 31.34 -2.94 14.02
C ALA A 461 31.34 -2.13 12.72
N TYR A 462 30.44 -1.15 12.57
CA TYR A 462 30.24 -0.43 11.32
C TYR A 462 30.44 1.07 11.44
N GLY A 463 30.00 1.67 12.54
CA GLY A 463 30.08 3.11 12.77
C GLY A 463 31.51 3.58 13.03
N LEU A 464 32.15 3.07 14.09
CA LEU A 464 33.52 3.42 14.46
C LEU A 464 34.54 3.27 13.32
N PRO A 465 34.62 2.13 12.60
CA PRO A 465 35.58 1.99 11.51
C PRO A 465 35.27 2.94 10.35
N SER A 466 34.00 3.23 10.06
CA SER A 466 33.61 4.20 9.04
C SER A 466 34.01 5.63 9.42
N VAL A 467 33.77 6.02 10.68
CA VAL A 467 34.18 7.32 11.21
C VAL A 467 35.70 7.47 11.17
N TRP A 468 36.41 6.47 11.70
CA TRP A 468 37.86 6.50 11.76
C TRP A 468 38.49 6.49 10.36
N ALA A 469 38.05 5.61 9.46
CA ALA A 469 38.57 5.56 8.10
C ALA A 469 38.33 6.88 7.37
N GLY A 470 37.11 7.42 7.42
CA GLY A 470 36.78 8.66 6.76
C GLY A 470 37.58 9.87 7.26
N LEU A 471 37.68 10.05 8.60
CA LEU A 471 38.49 11.12 9.20
C LEU A 471 39.99 10.93 8.91
N SER A 472 40.48 9.69 8.86
CA SER A 472 41.89 9.40 8.54
C SER A 472 42.23 9.75 7.10
N VAL A 473 41.38 9.39 6.14
CA VAL A 473 41.54 9.73 4.71
C VAL A 473 41.60 11.24 4.56
N GLN A 474 40.60 11.95 5.10
CA GLN A 474 40.54 13.40 5.00
C GLN A 474 41.73 14.09 5.68
N GLY A 475 42.14 13.59 6.85
CA GLY A 475 43.31 14.08 7.57
C GLY A 475 44.60 13.86 6.78
N LEU A 476 44.76 12.71 6.13
CA LEU A 476 45.91 12.38 5.28
C LEU A 476 45.98 13.29 4.05
N LEU A 477 44.85 13.47 3.35
CA LEU A 477 44.76 14.29 2.16
C LEU A 477 45.05 15.76 2.49
N THR A 478 44.47 16.27 3.58
CA THR A 478 44.74 17.61 4.10
C THR A 478 46.21 17.77 4.51
N ALA A 479 46.82 16.74 5.11
CA ALA A 479 48.21 16.79 5.54
C ALA A 479 49.21 16.94 4.37
N ARG A 480 48.77 16.83 3.11
CA ARG A 480 49.58 17.15 1.92
C ARG A 480 49.49 18.62 1.49
N LEU A 481 48.54 19.37 2.03
CA LEU A 481 48.28 20.77 1.68
C LEU A 481 49.10 21.74 2.53
N ALA A 482 49.60 22.81 1.93
CA ALA A 482 50.29 23.90 2.64
C ALA A 482 49.33 24.57 3.64
N PRO A 483 49.81 25.02 4.82
CA PRO A 483 48.95 25.60 5.86
C PRO A 483 48.04 26.74 5.34
N LYS A 484 48.61 27.62 4.52
CA LYS A 484 47.94 28.80 3.95
C LYS A 484 46.71 28.51 3.09
N ILE A 485 46.62 27.31 2.49
CA ILE A 485 45.49 26.93 1.61
C ILE A 485 44.45 26.06 2.32
N ARG A 486 44.71 25.58 3.54
CA ARG A 486 43.84 24.64 4.27
C ARG A 486 42.49 25.25 4.64
N GLU A 487 42.46 26.53 4.95
CA GLU A 487 41.22 27.24 5.30
C GLU A 487 40.26 27.31 4.10
N ASP A 488 40.77 27.74 2.95
CA ASP A 488 40.03 27.78 1.68
C ASP A 488 39.63 26.39 1.21
N TYR A 489 40.51 25.40 1.38
CA TYR A 489 40.23 24.01 1.05
C TYR A 489 39.08 23.47 1.90
N GLY A 490 39.14 23.70 3.22
CA GLY A 490 38.10 23.27 4.15
C GLY A 490 36.73 23.86 3.83
N SER A 491 36.65 25.17 3.55
CA SER A 491 35.39 25.80 3.12
C SER A 491 34.87 25.25 1.79
N THR A 492 35.77 24.91 0.87
CA THR A 492 35.39 24.31 -0.42
C THR A 492 34.88 22.88 -0.23
N LEU A 493 35.49 22.09 0.67
CA LEU A 493 35.05 20.74 1.00
C LEU A 493 33.66 20.73 1.66
N GLU A 494 33.37 21.67 2.56
CA GLU A 494 32.03 21.86 3.14
C GLU A 494 30.98 22.14 2.05
N LEU A 495 31.32 22.98 1.07
CA LEU A 495 30.42 23.32 -0.03
C LEU A 495 30.16 22.13 -0.97
N ILE A 496 31.17 21.29 -1.20
CA ILE A 496 31.02 20.05 -1.97
C ILE A 496 30.10 19.07 -1.24
N HIS A 497 30.24 18.95 0.07
CA HIS A 497 29.33 18.14 0.88
C HIS A 497 27.87 18.61 0.75
N LEU A 498 27.63 19.93 0.89
CA LEU A 498 26.29 20.51 0.70
C LEU A 498 25.76 20.29 -0.73
N THR A 499 26.63 20.30 -1.74
CA THR A 499 26.26 20.02 -3.13
C THR A 499 25.77 18.58 -3.31
N LEU A 500 26.43 17.59 -2.69
CA LEU A 500 25.98 16.20 -2.74
C LEU A 500 24.61 16.04 -2.04
N ILE A 501 24.44 16.61 -0.85
CA ILE A 501 23.15 16.57 -0.13
C ILE A 501 22.05 17.24 -0.96
N SER A 502 22.36 18.36 -1.63
CA SER A 502 21.42 19.06 -2.53
C SER A 502 21.03 18.21 -3.74
N GLY A 503 21.96 17.42 -4.29
CA GLY A 503 21.67 16.47 -5.36
C GLY A 503 20.72 15.35 -4.93
N ILE A 504 20.91 14.81 -3.73
CA ILE A 504 20.00 13.81 -3.15
C ILE A 504 18.63 14.44 -2.89
N LEU A 505 18.60 15.62 -2.26
CA LEU A 505 17.36 16.35 -1.98
C LEU A 505 16.60 16.70 -3.27
N LEU A 506 17.29 17.00 -4.36
CA LEU A 506 16.68 17.26 -5.67
C LEU A 506 15.95 16.02 -6.19
N VAL A 507 16.55 14.83 -6.08
CA VAL A 507 15.90 13.57 -6.48
C VAL A 507 14.64 13.33 -5.65
N PHE A 508 14.72 13.52 -4.32
CA PHE A 508 13.56 13.36 -3.44
C PHE A 508 12.45 14.36 -3.75
N THR A 509 12.82 15.63 -4.00
CA THR A 509 11.89 16.70 -4.37
C THR A 509 11.24 16.44 -5.74
N TYR A 510 11.97 15.83 -6.69
CA TYR A 510 11.45 15.51 -8.02
C TYR A 510 10.42 14.37 -7.99
N TYR A 511 10.61 13.38 -7.14
CA TYR A 511 9.71 12.23 -6.97
C TYR A 511 8.66 12.43 -5.88
N ASP A 512 8.48 13.66 -5.37
CA ASP A 512 7.54 13.99 -4.29
C ASP A 512 7.76 13.15 -3.01
N VAL A 513 8.99 12.73 -2.72
CA VAL A 513 9.32 11.89 -1.55
C VAL A 513 9.50 12.77 -0.32
N ALA A 514 8.56 12.67 0.62
CA ALA A 514 8.47 13.52 1.80
C ALA A 514 9.58 13.27 2.83
N SER A 515 10.20 12.08 2.83
CA SER A 515 11.43 11.81 3.61
C SER A 515 12.62 12.70 3.23
N GLY A 516 12.51 13.49 2.16
CA GLY A 516 13.47 14.53 1.79
C GLY A 516 13.76 15.54 2.90
N PHE A 517 12.87 15.70 3.89
CA PHE A 517 13.07 16.60 5.03
C PHE A 517 14.39 16.36 5.78
N LEU A 518 14.84 15.09 5.88
CA LEU A 518 16.07 14.76 6.58
C LEU A 518 17.29 15.39 5.88
N PHE A 519 17.30 15.35 4.54
CA PHE A 519 18.33 16.01 3.73
C PHE A 519 18.20 17.53 3.76
N ALA A 520 16.98 18.08 3.83
CA ALA A 520 16.77 19.51 4.02
C ALA A 520 17.36 20.00 5.36
N LEU A 521 17.19 19.25 6.46
CA LEU A 521 17.82 19.55 7.75
C LEU A 521 19.35 19.47 7.68
N LEU A 522 19.90 18.52 6.92
CA LEU A 522 21.34 18.41 6.67
C LEU A 522 21.90 19.57 5.81
N LEU A 523 21.06 20.38 5.17
CA LEU A 523 21.46 21.59 4.44
C LEU A 523 21.48 22.86 5.29
N ILE A 524 21.03 22.84 6.56
CA ILE A 524 21.08 24.02 7.45
C ILE A 524 22.49 24.67 7.54
N PRO A 525 23.61 23.91 7.51
CA PRO A 525 24.95 24.50 7.42
C PRO A 525 25.22 25.39 6.19
N LEU A 526 24.32 25.45 5.20
CA LEU A 526 24.33 26.47 4.14
C LEU A 526 24.37 27.89 4.70
N ILE A 527 23.72 28.15 5.84
CA ILE A 527 23.71 29.47 6.49
C ILE A 527 25.15 29.92 6.81
N LYS A 528 26.01 29.02 7.27
CA LYS A 528 27.44 29.30 7.50
C LYS A 528 28.14 29.71 6.21
N SER A 529 27.88 29.00 5.10
CA SER A 529 28.51 29.28 3.80
C SER A 529 28.09 30.65 3.27
N LEU A 530 26.82 31.01 3.42
CA LEU A 530 26.29 32.34 3.06
C LEU A 530 26.90 33.44 3.96
N ALA A 531 26.84 33.27 5.29
CA ALA A 531 27.38 34.24 6.24
C ALA A 531 28.89 34.47 6.05
N SER A 532 29.65 33.41 5.75
CA SER A 532 31.10 33.50 5.49
C SER A 532 31.39 34.35 4.26
N ASN A 533 30.58 34.27 3.20
CA ASN A 533 30.75 35.11 2.01
C ASN A 533 30.49 36.60 2.25
N PHE A 534 29.72 36.95 3.28
CA PHE A 534 29.48 38.34 3.69
C PHE A 534 30.41 38.80 4.84
N GLY A 535 31.39 37.99 5.24
CA GLY A 535 32.28 38.29 6.37
C GLY A 535 31.58 38.31 7.73
N ALA A 536 30.36 37.76 7.82
CA ALA A 536 29.55 37.73 9.04
C ALA A 536 29.83 36.50 9.93
N TRP A 537 30.65 35.54 9.45
CA TRP A 537 31.01 34.34 10.21
C TRP A 537 32.36 34.52 10.94
N PRO A 538 32.50 34.11 12.21
CA PRO A 538 33.70 34.38 12.98
C PRO A 538 34.92 33.59 12.52
N GLU A 539 36.06 34.28 12.47
CA GLU A 539 37.37 33.70 12.16
C GLU A 539 38.03 33.02 13.37
N CYS A 540 37.58 33.36 14.60
CA CYS A 540 38.07 32.71 15.82
C CYS A 540 37.79 31.19 15.77
N PRO A 541 38.82 30.32 15.85
CA PRO A 541 38.63 28.88 15.65
C PRO A 541 37.66 28.23 16.65
N THR A 542 37.71 28.68 17.91
CA THR A 542 36.82 28.19 18.96
C THR A 542 35.37 28.54 18.65
N LEU A 543 35.10 29.81 18.34
CA LEU A 543 33.75 30.28 18.07
C LEU A 543 33.21 29.70 16.75
N ASN A 544 34.05 29.60 15.72
CA ASN A 544 33.70 28.96 14.45
C ASN A 544 33.31 27.48 14.66
N THR A 545 34.09 26.74 15.47
CA THR A 545 33.79 25.34 15.80
C THR A 545 32.45 25.23 16.52
N ILE A 546 32.24 26.01 17.59
CA ILE A 546 31.01 25.97 18.38
C ILE A 546 29.78 26.30 17.51
N LEU A 547 29.83 27.38 16.73
CA LEU A 547 28.71 27.75 15.85
C LEU A 547 28.48 26.73 14.73
N THR A 548 29.55 26.10 14.20
CA THR A 548 29.41 25.02 13.21
C THR A 548 28.71 23.81 13.82
N LEU A 549 29.01 23.45 15.07
CA LEU A 549 28.34 22.35 15.77
C LEU A 549 26.86 22.70 16.05
N ILE A 550 26.58 23.94 16.50
CA ILE A 550 25.21 24.40 16.75
C ILE A 550 24.36 24.39 15.48
N ILE A 551 24.90 24.88 14.35
CA ILE A 551 24.13 24.94 13.09
C ILE A 551 23.93 23.55 12.46
N SER A 552 24.84 22.61 12.74
CA SER A 552 24.75 21.22 12.28
C SER A 552 23.89 20.34 13.20
N LEU A 553 23.54 20.85 14.40
CA LEU A 553 22.80 20.11 15.42
C LEU A 553 21.49 19.51 14.88
N PRO A 554 20.59 20.24 14.19
CA PRO A 554 19.30 19.68 13.82
C PRO A 554 19.41 18.50 12.85
N GLY A 555 20.26 18.62 11.83
CA GLY A 555 20.47 17.55 10.85
C GLY A 555 21.19 16.33 11.45
N CYS A 556 22.24 16.55 12.25
CA CYS A 556 22.99 15.45 12.86
C CYS A 556 22.19 14.72 13.95
N ALA A 557 21.47 15.47 14.79
CA ALA A 557 20.63 14.90 15.83
C ALA A 557 19.52 14.03 15.22
N MET A 558 18.85 14.52 14.17
CA MET A 558 17.82 13.75 13.47
C MET A 558 18.37 12.53 12.75
N ALA A 559 19.54 12.62 12.10
CA ALA A 559 20.16 11.44 11.48
C ALA A 559 20.44 10.32 12.51
N ILE A 560 21.01 10.69 13.67
CA ILE A 560 21.29 9.76 14.77
C ILE A 560 19.99 9.19 15.34
N TYR A 561 18.99 10.03 15.60
CA TYR A 561 17.68 9.63 16.13
C TYR A 561 16.94 8.68 15.19
N THR A 562 16.88 9.00 13.89
CA THR A 562 16.32 8.10 12.86
C THR A 562 17.07 6.77 12.81
N THR A 563 18.39 6.78 13.00
CA THR A 563 19.18 5.54 13.04
C THR A 563 18.86 4.70 14.27
N GLU A 564 18.75 5.29 15.47
CA GLU A 564 18.32 4.57 16.69
C GLU A 564 16.91 3.97 16.51
N MET A 565 15.97 4.73 15.95
CA MET A 565 14.62 4.26 15.64
C MET A 565 14.66 3.07 14.67
N LEU A 566 15.36 3.20 13.53
CA LEU A 566 15.51 2.14 12.54
C LEU A 566 16.18 0.89 13.15
N LEU A 567 17.23 1.04 13.95
CA LEU A 567 17.88 -0.10 14.60
C LEU A 567 16.94 -0.79 15.60
N SER A 568 16.19 -0.03 16.39
CA SER A 568 15.25 -0.59 17.38
C SER A 568 14.14 -1.42 16.74
N ILE A 569 13.72 -1.08 15.52
CA ILE A 569 12.67 -1.76 14.75
C ILE A 569 13.27 -2.91 13.92
N PHE A 570 14.30 -2.61 13.13
CA PHE A 570 14.81 -3.55 12.13
C PHE A 570 15.74 -4.61 12.70
N ILE A 571 16.46 -4.41 13.81
CA ILE A 571 17.28 -5.49 14.38
C ILE A 571 16.41 -6.70 14.75
N PRO A 572 15.30 -6.57 15.51
CA PRO A 572 14.40 -7.68 15.78
C PRO A 572 13.82 -8.31 14.50
N ILE A 573 13.33 -7.50 13.55
CA ILE A 573 12.71 -7.97 12.30
C ILE A 573 13.73 -8.73 11.44
N MET A 574 14.94 -8.20 11.33
CA MET A 574 15.98 -8.82 10.53
C MET A 574 16.49 -10.12 11.16
N GLY A 575 16.44 -10.27 12.49
CA GLY A 575 16.74 -11.54 13.16
C GLY A 575 15.65 -12.61 13.02
N ARG A 576 14.52 -12.28 12.39
CA ARG A 576 13.49 -13.23 11.96
C ARG A 576 13.34 -13.33 10.43
N SER A 577 14.32 -12.81 9.69
CA SER A 577 14.37 -12.92 8.23
C SER A 577 15.29 -14.05 7.81
N SER A 578 14.93 -14.75 6.72
CA SER A 578 15.80 -15.76 6.11
C SER A 578 16.98 -15.19 5.32
N TYR A 579 17.07 -13.85 5.16
CA TYR A 579 18.15 -13.17 4.46
C TYR A 579 19.26 -12.72 5.39
N ASN A 580 20.49 -12.59 4.88
CA ASN A 580 21.61 -12.05 5.67
C ASN A 580 21.32 -10.59 6.06
N PRO A 581 21.22 -10.27 7.36
CA PRO A 581 20.78 -8.96 7.80
C PRO A 581 21.90 -7.92 7.93
N GLU A 582 23.16 -8.34 7.80
CA GLU A 582 24.32 -7.47 7.95
C GLU A 582 24.35 -6.28 6.98
N PRO A 583 24.02 -6.43 5.68
CA PRO A 583 23.99 -5.30 4.75
C PRO A 583 22.97 -4.22 5.17
N VAL A 584 21.80 -4.62 5.68
CA VAL A 584 20.73 -3.69 6.08
C VAL A 584 21.15 -2.89 7.31
N VAL A 585 21.58 -3.58 8.38
CA VAL A 585 21.97 -2.94 9.64
C VAL A 585 23.24 -2.10 9.48
N SER A 586 24.21 -2.59 8.71
CA SER A 586 25.43 -1.84 8.44
C SER A 586 25.15 -0.57 7.62
N PHE A 587 24.19 -0.58 6.69
CA PHE A 587 23.76 0.61 5.95
C PHE A 587 23.15 1.67 6.86
N PHE A 588 22.23 1.30 7.77
CA PHE A 588 21.62 2.25 8.72
C PHE A 588 22.67 2.94 9.60
N VAL A 589 23.61 2.16 10.14
CA VAL A 589 24.70 2.71 10.96
C VAL A 589 25.63 3.62 10.15
N VAL A 590 26.00 3.19 8.94
CA VAL A 590 26.91 3.97 8.09
C VAL A 590 26.28 5.25 7.58
N PHE A 591 24.97 5.29 7.35
CA PHE A 591 24.28 6.52 6.96
C PHE A 591 24.56 7.66 7.96
N SER A 592 24.32 7.43 9.26
CA SER A 592 24.63 8.42 10.30
C SER A 592 26.12 8.71 10.42
N ALA A 593 26.97 7.68 10.38
CA ALA A 593 28.41 7.86 10.46
C ALA A 593 28.95 8.71 9.31
N ALA A 594 28.47 8.49 8.08
CA ALA A 594 28.84 9.24 6.90
C ALA A 594 28.37 10.70 6.99
N CYS A 595 27.14 10.97 7.45
CA CYS A 595 26.67 12.33 7.70
C CYS A 595 27.58 13.10 8.67
N ILE A 596 28.03 12.44 9.74
CA ILE A 596 28.94 13.05 10.73
C ILE A 596 30.33 13.29 10.14
N VAL A 597 30.93 12.29 9.48
CA VAL A 597 32.28 12.41 8.92
C VAL A 597 32.34 13.48 7.83
N LEU A 598 31.37 13.44 6.91
CA LEU A 598 31.37 14.31 5.74
C LEU A 598 31.09 15.77 6.14
N SER A 599 30.28 16.01 7.16
CA SER A 599 30.07 17.35 7.73
C SER A 599 31.30 17.87 8.50
N LEU A 600 32.09 16.98 9.11
CA LEU A 600 33.33 17.34 9.80
C LEU A 600 34.51 17.62 8.86
N GLY A 601 34.42 17.27 7.57
CA GLY A 601 35.56 17.38 6.64
C GLY A 601 36.19 18.76 6.57
N GLY A 602 35.40 19.83 6.62
CA GLY A 602 35.92 21.21 6.66
C GLY A 602 36.71 21.53 7.93
N LEU A 603 36.31 20.96 9.07
CA LEU A 603 37.03 21.10 10.34
C LEU A 603 38.30 20.23 10.37
N VAL A 604 38.25 19.03 9.78
CA VAL A 604 39.45 18.19 9.57
C VAL A 604 40.49 18.96 8.76
N ALA A 605 40.06 19.61 7.68
CA ALA A 605 40.94 20.43 6.85
C ALA A 605 41.66 21.55 7.64
N LYS A 606 40.96 22.16 8.61
CA LYS A 606 41.46 23.26 9.46
C LYS A 606 42.26 22.78 10.68
N SER A 607 42.59 21.50 10.80
CA SER A 607 43.30 20.98 11.96
C SER A 607 44.81 21.23 11.93
N ARG A 608 45.40 21.51 13.11
CA ARG A 608 46.85 21.49 13.36
C ARG A 608 47.39 20.06 13.40
N ASN A 609 47.09 19.30 12.35
CA ASN A 609 47.70 17.99 12.15
C ASN A 609 48.89 18.18 11.20
N ALA A 610 50.08 18.04 11.77
CA ALA A 610 51.33 18.02 11.05
C ALA A 610 51.72 16.54 10.88
N ARG A 611 51.59 16.02 9.66
CA ARG A 611 52.28 14.79 9.26
C ARG A 611 53.39 15.20 8.29
N PRO A 612 54.63 14.72 8.47
CA PRO A 612 55.68 14.88 7.46
C PRO A 612 55.17 14.37 6.11
N VAL A 613 55.47 15.06 5.00
CA VAL A 613 54.98 14.70 3.65
C VAL A 613 55.33 13.24 3.31
N ASN A 614 56.49 12.80 3.79
CA ASN A 614 57.10 11.49 3.61
C ASN A 614 56.34 10.37 4.35
N GLN A 615 55.62 10.72 5.42
CA GLN A 615 54.76 9.84 6.23
C GLN A 615 53.27 9.92 5.81
N ALA A 616 52.95 10.75 4.80
CA ALA A 616 51.61 10.87 4.24
C ALA A 616 51.46 10.09 2.91
N GLY A 617 52.19 8.98 2.76
CA GLY A 617 52.22 8.15 1.56
C GLY A 617 51.09 7.11 1.46
N LEU A 618 50.99 6.43 0.31
CA LEU A 618 50.02 5.34 0.07
C LEU A 618 50.20 4.17 1.06
N LEU A 619 51.44 3.88 1.45
CA LEU A 619 51.74 2.78 2.37
C LEU A 619 51.20 3.05 3.77
N GLU A 620 51.39 4.26 4.29
CA GLU A 620 50.82 4.72 5.57
C GLU A 620 49.30 4.77 5.54
N PHE A 621 48.72 5.16 4.41
CA PHE A 621 47.27 5.07 4.22
C PHE A 621 46.76 3.63 4.38
N VAL A 622 47.42 2.67 3.72
CA VAL A 622 47.09 1.25 3.82
C VAL A 622 47.32 0.73 5.24
N TYR A 623 48.41 1.11 5.91
CA TYR A 623 48.65 0.71 7.30
C TYR A 623 47.61 1.28 8.26
N ASN A 624 47.21 2.54 8.10
CA ASN A 624 46.13 3.12 8.89
C ASN A 624 44.82 2.36 8.67
N LEU A 625 44.47 2.05 7.41
CA LEU A 625 43.24 1.31 7.08
C LEU A 625 43.26 -0.11 7.66
N LEU A 626 44.37 -0.84 7.49
CA LEU A 626 44.57 -2.16 8.08
C LEU A 626 44.56 -2.09 9.61
N GLY A 627 45.10 -1.01 10.20
CA GLY A 627 45.06 -0.73 11.62
C GLY A 627 43.64 -0.54 12.13
N VAL A 628 42.80 0.25 11.44
CA VAL A 628 41.37 0.39 11.77
C VAL A 628 40.68 -0.97 11.75
N LEU A 629 40.87 -1.74 10.67
CA LEU A 629 40.28 -3.07 10.54
C LEU A 629 40.77 -3.99 11.68
N LEU A 630 42.08 -4.07 11.92
CA LEU A 630 42.66 -4.94 12.96
C LEU A 630 42.19 -4.55 14.36
N VAL A 631 42.16 -3.25 14.69
CA VAL A 631 41.71 -2.77 16.00
C VAL A 631 40.23 -3.04 16.20
N THR A 632 39.40 -2.70 15.21
CA THR A 632 37.96 -2.98 15.30
C THR A 632 37.70 -4.49 15.38
N LEU A 633 38.40 -5.32 14.60
CA LEU A 633 38.32 -6.77 14.70
C LEU A 633 38.80 -7.27 16.07
N THR A 634 39.86 -6.72 16.63
CA THR A 634 40.34 -7.10 17.97
C THR A 634 39.29 -6.75 19.04
N ILE A 635 38.69 -5.56 18.96
CA ILE A 635 37.60 -5.14 19.84
C ILE A 635 36.40 -6.09 19.71
N LEU A 636 36.00 -6.39 18.47
CA LEU A 636 34.91 -7.33 18.20
C LEU A 636 35.24 -8.75 18.68
N TYR A 637 36.49 -9.21 18.55
CA TYR A 637 36.94 -10.52 19.06
C TYR A 637 36.87 -10.58 20.58
N VAL A 638 37.34 -9.53 21.27
CA VAL A 638 37.27 -9.43 22.73
C VAL A 638 35.80 -9.47 23.18
N PHE A 639 34.95 -8.63 22.59
CA PHE A 639 33.51 -8.63 22.95
C PHE A 639 32.80 -9.94 22.56
N SER A 640 33.13 -10.53 21.41
CA SER A 640 32.57 -11.82 20.99
C SER A 640 33.02 -12.98 21.88
N SER A 641 34.17 -12.84 22.56
CA SER A 641 34.62 -13.83 23.56
C SER A 641 33.75 -13.80 24.81
N PHE A 642 33.24 -12.62 25.20
CA PHE A 642 32.27 -12.49 26.30
C PHE A 642 30.86 -12.93 25.90
N TRP A 643 30.50 -12.80 24.63
CA TRP A 643 29.19 -13.20 24.09
C TRP A 643 29.34 -14.08 22.84
N PRO A 644 29.63 -15.39 23.02
CA PRO A 644 29.94 -16.31 21.93
C PRO A 644 28.72 -16.67 21.05
N SER A 645 27.50 -16.37 21.49
CA SER A 645 26.26 -16.49 20.71
C SER A 645 25.67 -15.10 20.41
N PRO A 646 25.14 -14.85 19.20
CA PRO A 646 24.40 -13.62 18.89
C PRO A 646 23.06 -13.56 19.64
N TYR A 647 22.56 -14.70 20.11
CA TYR A 647 21.35 -14.83 20.90
C TYR A 647 21.68 -14.99 22.37
N ARG A 648 20.80 -14.49 23.24
CA ARG A 648 20.90 -14.66 24.68
C ARG A 648 19.54 -15.01 25.26
N PHE A 649 19.51 -16.10 26.02
CA PHE A 649 18.42 -16.34 26.95
C PHE A 649 18.70 -15.65 28.27
N ASP A 650 17.74 -14.86 28.73
CA ASP A 650 17.72 -14.15 30.00
C ASP A 650 16.25 -14.10 30.41
N GLU A 651 15.94 -14.46 31.65
CA GLU A 651 14.54 -14.59 32.10
C GLU A 651 13.78 -13.25 31.98
N LYS A 652 14.48 -12.14 32.18
CA LYS A 652 13.93 -10.80 32.11
C LYS A 652 13.93 -10.24 30.69
N TYR A 653 15.00 -10.45 29.91
CA TYR A 653 15.13 -9.92 28.55
C TYR A 653 15.63 -10.97 27.53
N PRO A 654 14.79 -11.95 27.16
CA PRO A 654 15.17 -12.99 26.23
C PRO A 654 15.31 -12.43 24.81
N THR A 655 16.41 -12.77 24.14
CA THR A 655 16.69 -12.46 22.72
C THR A 655 17.10 -13.75 22.04
N ALA A 656 16.21 -14.74 22.13
CA ALA A 656 16.47 -16.10 21.70
C ALA A 656 16.47 -16.22 20.18
N LYS A 657 17.12 -17.28 19.68
CA LYS A 657 16.99 -17.69 18.29
C LYS A 657 15.54 -18.10 18.03
N ARG A 658 14.97 -17.66 16.91
CA ARG A 658 13.60 -18.00 16.53
C ARG A 658 13.56 -19.26 15.68
N THR A 659 13.08 -20.35 16.26
CA THR A 659 12.75 -21.56 15.52
C THR A 659 11.49 -22.14 16.15
N GLN A 660 10.42 -22.16 15.37
CA GLN A 660 9.11 -22.65 15.80
C GLN A 660 8.93 -24.08 15.29
N PHE A 661 8.42 -24.96 16.15
CA PHE A 661 8.08 -26.32 15.81
C PHE A 661 6.59 -26.53 16.04
N PHE A 662 5.88 -26.85 14.97
CA PHE A 662 4.47 -27.18 15.02
C PHE A 662 4.30 -28.68 14.84
N HIS A 663 3.52 -29.29 15.71
CA HIS A 663 2.99 -30.61 15.48
C HIS A 663 1.75 -30.48 14.59
N VAL A 664 1.87 -30.85 13.32
CA VAL A 664 0.80 -30.68 12.32
C VAL A 664 0.24 -32.03 11.93
N ASN A 665 -1.08 -32.12 11.83
CA ASN A 665 -1.73 -33.22 11.14
C ASN A 665 -2.17 -32.74 9.75
N GLN A 666 -1.58 -33.29 8.71
CA GLN A 666 -1.91 -32.97 7.33
C GLN A 666 -2.96 -33.95 6.82
N MET A 667 -4.17 -33.43 6.58
CA MET A 667 -5.28 -34.17 5.99
C MET A 667 -5.54 -33.64 4.59
N PHE A 668 -5.31 -34.46 3.57
CA PHE A 668 -5.64 -34.11 2.19
C PHE A 668 -6.92 -34.84 1.79
N TYR A 669 -7.92 -34.07 1.35
CA TYR A 669 -9.14 -34.61 0.79
C TYR A 669 -9.04 -34.56 -0.73
N ASP A 670 -9.45 -35.63 -1.40
CA ASP A 670 -9.60 -35.62 -2.85
C ASP A 670 -10.85 -34.80 -3.27
N ARG A 671 -11.09 -34.73 -4.58
CA ARG A 671 -12.25 -34.01 -5.12
C ARG A 671 -13.61 -34.58 -4.68
N ASN A 672 -13.63 -35.82 -4.21
CA ASN A 672 -14.83 -36.51 -3.70
C ASN A 672 -14.97 -36.33 -2.18
N ASN A 673 -14.18 -35.44 -1.57
CA ASN A 673 -14.11 -35.24 -0.13
C ASN A 673 -13.71 -36.52 0.64
N GLN A 674 -13.01 -37.45 -0.02
CA GLN A 674 -12.44 -38.62 0.64
C GLN A 674 -11.03 -38.30 1.11
N LEU A 675 -10.73 -38.70 2.34
CA LEU A 675 -9.43 -38.50 2.95
C LEU A 675 -8.38 -39.36 2.23
N SER A 676 -7.52 -38.72 1.44
CA SER A 676 -6.46 -39.35 0.66
C SER A 676 -5.14 -39.48 1.41
N VAL A 677 -4.84 -38.53 2.31
CA VAL A 677 -3.64 -38.52 3.15
C VAL A 677 -4.03 -38.04 4.53
N ASN A 678 -3.54 -38.71 5.57
CA ASN A 678 -3.70 -38.33 6.96
C ASN A 678 -2.39 -38.63 7.67
N GLU A 679 -1.51 -37.63 7.72
CA GLU A 679 -0.16 -37.79 8.23
C GLU A 679 0.17 -36.74 9.28
N THR A 680 0.72 -37.22 10.39
CA THR A 680 1.26 -36.37 11.43
C THR A 680 2.73 -36.07 11.14
N ARG A 681 3.09 -34.78 11.11
CA ARG A 681 4.45 -34.31 10.83
C ARG A 681 4.85 -33.20 11.80
N PHE A 682 6.16 -32.98 11.93
CA PHE A 682 6.68 -31.75 12.52
C PHE A 682 6.92 -30.73 11.40
N TYR A 683 6.26 -29.59 11.49
CA TYR A 683 6.50 -28.45 10.64
C TYR A 683 7.41 -27.48 11.39
N ALA A 684 8.62 -27.29 10.88
CA ALA A 684 9.60 -26.40 11.51
C ALA A 684 9.74 -25.13 10.68
N ILE A 685 9.53 -23.98 11.31
CA ILE A 685 9.78 -22.67 10.71
C ILE A 685 11.03 -22.10 11.37
N SER A 686 12.11 -21.97 10.60
CA SER A 686 13.32 -21.30 11.07
C SER A 686 13.35 -19.90 10.48
N HIS A 687 13.16 -18.92 11.36
CA HIS A 687 13.16 -17.51 11.01
C HIS A 687 14.57 -16.91 10.99
N ASP A 688 15.61 -17.73 11.17
CA ASP A 688 16.99 -17.27 11.21
C ASP A 688 17.65 -17.28 9.83
N TYR A 689 18.66 -16.44 9.60
CA TYR A 689 19.39 -16.37 8.33
C TYR A 689 20.11 -17.69 7.97
N ARG A 690 20.43 -18.54 8.96
CA ARG A 690 21.01 -19.88 8.73
C ARG A 690 19.96 -20.94 8.42
N GLY A 691 18.68 -20.58 8.51
CA GLY A 691 17.54 -21.46 8.28
C GLY A 691 17.58 -22.73 9.12
N ALA A 692 17.09 -23.82 8.53
CA ALA A 692 16.94 -25.11 9.17
C ALA A 692 18.27 -25.86 9.44
N GLU A 693 19.42 -25.34 9.00
CA GLU A 693 20.71 -26.04 9.11
C GLU A 693 21.17 -26.29 10.55
N ASP A 694 20.68 -25.49 11.50
CA ASP A 694 21.00 -25.66 12.92
C ASP A 694 20.04 -26.60 13.65
N ILE A 695 18.99 -27.09 12.98
CA ILE A 695 18.08 -28.08 13.55
C ILE A 695 18.83 -29.43 13.60
N PRO A 696 19.07 -30.02 14.78
CA PRO A 696 20.00 -31.15 14.94
C PRO A 696 19.79 -32.32 13.96
N PHE A 697 18.53 -32.69 13.70
CA PHE A 697 18.18 -33.81 12.83
C PHE A 697 18.23 -33.48 11.32
N VAL A 698 18.26 -32.19 10.93
CA VAL A 698 18.39 -31.78 9.52
C VAL A 698 19.82 -32.02 9.02
N LYS A 699 20.83 -31.75 9.86
CA LYS A 699 22.25 -32.05 9.58
C LYS A 699 22.50 -33.54 9.34
N GLU A 700 21.83 -34.41 10.09
CA GLU A 700 21.96 -35.87 9.93
C GLU A 700 21.36 -36.38 8.60
N MET A 701 20.25 -35.79 8.14
CA MET A 701 19.64 -36.13 6.85
C MET A 701 20.44 -35.59 5.66
N GLY A 702 21.04 -34.40 5.78
CA GLY A 702 21.94 -33.84 4.76
C GLY A 702 23.18 -34.71 4.52
N ASN A 703 23.79 -35.22 5.60
CA ASN A 703 24.93 -36.14 5.50
C ASN A 703 24.54 -37.52 4.92
N LYS A 704 23.31 -38.00 5.13
CA LYS A 704 22.79 -39.21 4.46
C LYS A 704 22.58 -39.01 2.95
N LYS A 705 22.15 -37.82 2.51
CA LYS A 705 22.03 -37.49 1.07
C LYS A 705 23.38 -37.34 0.38
N ASN A 706 24.40 -36.81 1.06
CA ASN A 706 25.75 -36.71 0.50
C ASN A 706 26.45 -38.07 0.34
N LYS A 707 26.15 -39.07 1.17
CA LYS A 707 26.60 -40.47 0.94
C LYS A 707 25.91 -41.16 -0.24
N LYS A 708 24.69 -40.75 -0.63
CA LYS A 708 24.00 -41.29 -1.81
C LYS A 708 24.39 -40.63 -3.14
N LYS A 709 25.06 -39.46 -3.11
CA LYS A 709 25.54 -38.76 -4.32
C LYS A 709 26.88 -39.27 -4.88
N GLN A 710 27.46 -40.33 -4.31
CA GLN A 710 28.68 -40.98 -4.81
C GLN A 710 28.43 -42.31 -5.55
N GLN A 711 27.21 -42.54 -6.04
CA GLN A 711 26.98 -43.49 -7.13
C GLN A 711 26.23 -42.77 -8.26
N PRO A 712 26.81 -42.67 -9.47
CA PRO A 712 26.06 -42.15 -10.61
C PRO A 712 25.03 -43.19 -11.00
N GLN A 713 23.76 -42.94 -10.67
CA GLN A 713 22.66 -43.55 -11.42
C GLN A 713 22.52 -42.78 -12.72
N GLU A 714 23.09 -43.33 -13.78
CA GLU A 714 22.76 -42.95 -15.16
C GLU A 714 21.29 -43.31 -15.41
N GLU A 715 20.40 -42.35 -15.24
CA GLU A 715 19.02 -42.47 -15.68
C GLU A 715 19.02 -42.18 -17.20
N SER A 716 18.85 -43.24 -18.01
CA SER A 716 18.91 -43.10 -19.47
C SER A 716 17.80 -42.18 -20.00
N GLN A 717 18.09 -41.45 -21.07
CA GLN A 717 17.13 -40.56 -21.75
C GLN A 717 15.83 -41.27 -22.15
N ALA A 718 15.87 -42.60 -22.33
CA ALA A 718 14.71 -43.44 -22.61
C ALA A 718 13.74 -43.58 -21.42
N ASP A 719 14.23 -43.56 -20.18
CA ASP A 719 13.37 -43.66 -18.98
C ASP A 719 12.64 -42.35 -18.68
N ARG A 720 13.26 -41.20 -18.95
CA ARG A 720 12.58 -39.89 -18.89
C ARG A 720 11.46 -39.79 -19.93
N SER A 721 11.70 -40.26 -21.15
CA SER A 721 10.70 -40.29 -22.22
C SER A 721 9.53 -41.21 -21.87
N ARG A 722 9.80 -42.40 -21.31
CA ARG A 722 8.75 -43.34 -20.88
C ARG A 722 7.92 -42.81 -19.70
N ARG A 723 8.54 -42.09 -18.77
CA ARG A 723 7.81 -41.47 -17.65
C ARG A 723 6.91 -40.33 -18.13
N GLN A 724 7.39 -39.47 -19.02
CA GLN A 724 6.59 -38.42 -19.64
C GLN A 724 5.44 -38.98 -20.48
N GLN A 725 5.65 -40.08 -21.20
CA GLN A 725 4.56 -40.76 -21.91
C GLN A 725 3.54 -41.40 -20.96
N ARG A 726 3.97 -41.94 -19.81
CA ARG A 726 3.05 -42.47 -18.79
C ARG A 726 2.26 -41.38 -18.09
N GLU A 727 2.86 -40.24 -17.78
CA GLU A 727 2.18 -39.07 -17.22
C GLU A 727 1.21 -38.44 -18.24
N ALA A 728 1.60 -38.34 -19.51
CA ALA A 728 0.71 -37.86 -20.57
C ALA A 728 -0.48 -38.80 -20.81
N LYS A 729 -0.24 -40.12 -20.77
CA LYS A 729 -1.30 -41.12 -20.92
C LYS A 729 -2.24 -41.14 -19.71
N ARG A 730 -1.70 -41.00 -18.50
CA ARG A 730 -2.50 -40.91 -17.27
C ARG A 730 -3.33 -39.63 -17.22
N ASN A 731 -2.78 -38.50 -17.69
CA ASN A 731 -3.55 -37.26 -17.80
C ASN A 731 -4.64 -37.36 -18.87
N ALA A 732 -4.39 -38.04 -19.99
CA ALA A 732 -5.41 -38.30 -21.00
C ALA A 732 -6.54 -39.21 -20.48
N GLU A 733 -6.20 -40.26 -19.73
CA GLU A 733 -7.16 -41.17 -19.09
C GLU A 733 -7.94 -40.48 -17.96
N GLU A 734 -7.33 -39.59 -17.17
CA GLU A 734 -8.01 -38.77 -16.15
C GLU A 734 -8.95 -37.71 -16.79
N HIS A 735 -8.58 -37.14 -17.95
CA HIS A 735 -9.46 -36.23 -18.69
C HIS A 735 -10.65 -36.96 -19.33
N GLU A 736 -10.44 -38.15 -19.89
CA GLU A 736 -11.50 -38.99 -20.45
C GLU A 736 -12.47 -39.50 -19.37
N PHE A 737 -11.97 -39.80 -18.16
CA PHE A 737 -12.82 -40.15 -17.02
C PHE A 737 -13.67 -38.96 -16.55
N LEU A 738 -13.07 -37.76 -16.42
CA LEU A 738 -13.80 -36.55 -16.02
C LEU A 738 -14.87 -36.15 -17.05
N ASP A 739 -14.55 -36.26 -18.35
CA ASP A 739 -15.47 -35.95 -19.43
C ASP A 739 -16.66 -36.94 -19.47
N ASN A 740 -16.41 -38.22 -19.17
CA ASN A 740 -17.46 -39.24 -19.06
C ASN A 740 -18.31 -39.09 -17.80
N GLU A 741 -17.74 -38.65 -16.67
CA GLU A 741 -18.47 -38.42 -15.42
C GLU A 741 -19.34 -37.16 -15.51
N ILE A 742 -18.86 -36.11 -16.16
CA ILE A 742 -19.62 -34.90 -16.50
C ILE A 742 -20.74 -35.24 -17.50
N ALA A 743 -20.48 -36.11 -18.49
CA ALA A 743 -21.51 -36.57 -19.43
C ALA A 743 -22.59 -37.43 -18.72
N ALA A 744 -22.21 -38.25 -17.75
CA ALA A 744 -23.12 -39.09 -16.97
C ALA A 744 -23.98 -38.28 -15.96
N GLU A 745 -23.42 -37.24 -15.34
CA GLU A 745 -24.19 -36.29 -14.51
C GLU A 745 -25.11 -35.39 -15.34
N GLN A 746 -24.68 -34.98 -16.54
CA GLN A 746 -25.53 -34.25 -17.49
C GLN A 746 -26.67 -35.12 -18.03
N MET A 747 -26.45 -36.41 -18.27
CA MET A 747 -27.51 -37.37 -18.62
C MET A 747 -28.48 -37.61 -17.45
N LYS A 748 -28.00 -37.75 -16.21
CA LYS A 748 -28.89 -37.89 -15.03
C LYS A 748 -29.73 -36.64 -14.73
N ARG A 749 -29.27 -35.45 -15.10
CA ARG A 749 -30.06 -34.21 -15.02
C ARG A 749 -31.01 -34.01 -16.21
N ALA A 750 -30.74 -34.65 -17.35
CA ALA A 750 -31.59 -34.58 -18.54
C ALA A 750 -32.87 -35.43 -18.41
N ASP A 751 -32.86 -36.51 -17.62
CA ASP A 751 -33.99 -37.43 -17.50
C ASP A 751 -35.09 -37.00 -16.50
N ALA A 752 -35.02 -35.78 -15.94
CA ALA A 752 -36.00 -35.27 -14.96
C ALA A 752 -36.80 -34.04 -15.41
N ALA A 753 -36.87 -33.72 -16.71
CA ALA A 753 -37.66 -32.57 -17.19
C ALA A 753 -38.39 -32.85 -18.52
N THR A 754 -39.45 -33.64 -18.48
CA THR A 754 -40.48 -33.62 -19.53
C THR A 754 -41.38 -32.41 -19.33
N PHE A 755 -41.25 -31.35 -20.14
CA PHE A 755 -42.35 -30.53 -20.70
C PHE A 755 -41.79 -29.52 -21.74
N PRO A 756 -42.10 -29.65 -23.04
CA PRO A 756 -41.88 -28.57 -23.99
C PRO A 756 -43.08 -27.61 -23.94
N LEU A 757 -42.96 -26.52 -23.18
CA LEU A 757 -43.76 -25.32 -23.42
C LEU A 757 -43.03 -24.47 -24.46
N ASN A 758 -43.42 -24.60 -25.72
CA ASN A 758 -42.93 -23.72 -26.79
C ASN A 758 -43.34 -22.28 -26.48
N VAL A 759 -42.37 -21.36 -26.43
CA VAL A 759 -42.65 -19.91 -26.40
C VAL A 759 -43.43 -19.55 -27.67
N PRO A 760 -44.52 -18.78 -27.60
CA PRO A 760 -45.18 -18.26 -28.78
C PRO A 760 -44.18 -17.50 -29.65
N LYS A 761 -43.96 -17.96 -30.89
CA LYS A 761 -43.05 -17.34 -31.86
C LYS A 761 -43.71 -16.12 -32.54
N ASP A 762 -44.26 -15.22 -31.73
CA ASP A 762 -44.92 -14.00 -32.16
C ASP A 762 -44.28 -12.81 -31.43
N LEU A 763 -43.92 -11.76 -32.19
CA LEU A 763 -43.38 -10.53 -31.63
C LEU A 763 -44.35 -9.82 -30.67
N ALA A 764 -45.67 -9.98 -30.87
CA ALA A 764 -46.67 -9.40 -29.98
C ALA A 764 -46.62 -9.99 -28.56
N PHE A 765 -46.20 -11.26 -28.42
CA PHE A 765 -45.94 -11.88 -27.12
C PHE A 765 -44.78 -11.17 -26.41
N PHE A 766 -43.65 -10.98 -27.10
CA PHE A 766 -42.47 -10.37 -26.52
C PHE A 766 -42.68 -8.91 -26.09
N LYS A 767 -43.56 -8.16 -26.77
CA LYS A 767 -43.95 -6.81 -26.31
C LYS A 767 -44.60 -6.80 -24.93
N LYS A 768 -45.32 -7.86 -24.57
CA LYS A 768 -45.97 -8.02 -23.25
C LYS A 768 -45.16 -8.84 -22.25
N TYR A 769 -43.98 -9.31 -22.65
CA TYR A 769 -43.09 -10.10 -21.80
C TYR A 769 -42.19 -9.18 -20.95
N PRO A 770 -42.00 -9.44 -19.64
CA PRO A 770 -41.09 -8.66 -18.80
C PRO A 770 -39.64 -8.84 -19.24
N LYS A 771 -38.92 -7.75 -19.48
CA LYS A 771 -37.54 -7.77 -19.98
C LYS A 771 -36.62 -6.85 -19.18
N ILE A 772 -35.33 -7.19 -19.18
CA ILE A 772 -34.24 -6.41 -18.58
C ILE A 772 -33.30 -5.94 -19.69
N GLU A 773 -32.88 -4.67 -19.65
CA GLU A 773 -31.90 -4.09 -20.57
C GLU A 773 -30.69 -3.55 -19.78
N LEU A 774 -29.50 -4.07 -20.09
CA LEU A 774 -28.24 -3.72 -19.43
C LEU A 774 -27.23 -3.08 -20.38
N HIS A 775 -27.46 -3.12 -21.69
CA HIS A 775 -26.54 -2.64 -22.72
C HIS A 775 -27.30 -1.93 -23.85
N ALA A 776 -27.62 -0.66 -23.60
CA ALA A 776 -28.23 0.23 -24.59
C ALA A 776 -27.57 1.61 -24.55
N HIS A 777 -26.95 2.03 -25.66
CA HIS A 777 -26.34 3.36 -25.77
C HIS A 777 -27.37 4.41 -26.14
N LEU A 778 -27.41 5.52 -25.40
CA LEU A 778 -28.35 6.62 -25.65
C LEU A 778 -28.25 7.13 -27.10
N THR A 779 -27.03 7.40 -27.57
CA THR A 779 -26.81 7.95 -28.91
C THR A 779 -27.12 6.96 -30.03
N GLY A 780 -27.06 5.66 -29.77
CA GLY A 780 -27.45 4.63 -30.74
C GLY A 780 -28.91 4.19 -30.65
N SER A 781 -29.66 4.69 -29.67
CA SER A 781 -31.03 4.26 -29.40
C SER A 781 -32.12 5.23 -29.89
N LEU A 782 -31.75 6.33 -30.56
CA LEU A 782 -32.73 7.31 -31.04
C LEU A 782 -33.56 6.75 -32.21
N SER A 783 -34.89 6.72 -32.07
CA SER A 783 -35.79 6.35 -33.16
C SER A 783 -35.96 7.50 -34.18
N PRO A 784 -36.41 7.22 -35.41
CA PRO A 784 -36.78 8.27 -36.37
C PRO A 784 -37.80 9.28 -35.81
N LYS A 785 -38.72 8.82 -34.97
CA LYS A 785 -39.70 9.67 -34.29
C LYS A 785 -39.03 10.59 -33.28
N THR A 786 -38.12 10.05 -32.46
CA THR A 786 -37.34 10.84 -31.50
C THR A 786 -36.44 11.87 -32.20
N ILE A 787 -35.80 11.50 -33.30
CA ILE A 787 -35.01 12.44 -34.12
C ILE A 787 -35.88 13.57 -34.65
N SER A 788 -37.08 13.26 -35.16
CA SER A 788 -38.05 14.26 -35.62
C SER A 788 -38.47 15.22 -34.51
N GLU A 789 -38.70 14.73 -33.29
CA GLU A 789 -39.04 15.57 -32.13
C GLU A 789 -37.88 16.49 -31.71
N ILE A 790 -36.63 16.00 -31.72
CA ILE A 790 -35.43 16.79 -31.37
C ILE A 790 -35.24 17.96 -32.35
N VAL A 791 -35.47 17.72 -33.65
CA VAL A 791 -35.39 18.79 -34.68
C VAL A 791 -36.69 19.58 -34.84
N GLN A 792 -37.55 19.58 -33.81
CA GLN A 792 -38.79 20.36 -33.76
C GLN A 792 -39.74 20.10 -34.94
N HIS A 793 -39.80 18.85 -35.40
CA HIS A 793 -40.62 18.40 -36.53
C HIS A 793 -40.27 19.00 -37.89
N ASP A 794 -39.04 19.49 -38.08
CA ASP A 794 -38.48 19.74 -39.41
C ASP A 794 -38.33 18.41 -40.16
N GLU A 795 -39.28 18.11 -41.04
CA GLU A 795 -39.33 16.84 -41.77
C GLU A 795 -38.12 16.61 -42.67
N GLU A 796 -37.61 17.66 -43.33
CA GLU A 796 -36.50 17.54 -44.28
C GLU A 796 -35.21 17.25 -43.52
N LYS A 797 -34.98 18.00 -42.43
CA LYS A 797 -33.84 17.78 -41.54
C LYS A 797 -33.91 16.40 -40.87
N ALA A 798 -35.06 15.99 -40.38
CA ALA A 798 -35.26 14.67 -39.78
C ALA A 798 -34.96 13.54 -40.78
N LYS A 799 -35.50 13.61 -42.01
CA LYS A 799 -35.23 12.63 -43.08
C LYS A 799 -33.73 12.58 -43.42
N ASN A 800 -33.06 13.72 -43.49
CA ASN A 800 -31.61 13.78 -43.74
C ASN A 800 -30.82 13.06 -42.63
N ILE A 801 -31.07 13.40 -41.36
CA ILE A 801 -30.37 12.80 -40.21
C ILE A 801 -30.62 11.29 -40.16
N VAL A 802 -31.88 10.85 -40.30
CA VAL A 802 -32.24 9.43 -40.28
C VAL A 802 -31.53 8.66 -41.39
N SER A 803 -31.43 9.21 -42.59
CA SER A 803 -30.73 8.55 -43.72
C SER A 803 -29.23 8.36 -43.50
N ARG A 804 -28.60 9.25 -42.72
CA ARG A 804 -27.17 9.16 -42.36
C ARG A 804 -26.93 8.28 -41.15
N TYR A 805 -27.90 8.18 -40.25
CA TYR A 805 -27.81 7.50 -38.96
C TYR A 805 -28.22 6.02 -39.00
N ARG A 806 -29.39 5.69 -39.58
CA ARG A 806 -29.95 4.34 -39.57
C ARG A 806 -29.39 3.51 -40.72
N LEU A 807 -29.04 2.25 -40.46
CA LEU A 807 -28.57 1.32 -41.49
C LEU A 807 -29.73 0.76 -42.31
N THR A 808 -29.45 0.42 -43.57
CA THR A 808 -30.35 -0.34 -44.46
C THR A 808 -29.83 -1.76 -44.71
N GLU A 809 -28.53 -1.99 -44.51
CA GLU A 809 -27.84 -3.26 -44.71
C GLU A 809 -26.67 -3.41 -43.73
N PRO A 810 -26.19 -4.64 -43.44
CA PRO A 810 -24.99 -4.87 -42.65
C PRO A 810 -23.73 -4.26 -43.27
N ILE A 811 -22.92 -3.56 -42.47
CA ILE A 811 -21.65 -2.94 -42.87
C ILE A 811 -20.55 -3.26 -41.85
N ASP A 812 -19.29 -2.98 -42.20
CA ASP A 812 -18.18 -3.21 -41.27
C ASP A 812 -18.30 -2.28 -40.05
N MET A 813 -18.03 -2.80 -38.86
CA MET A 813 -18.11 -2.06 -37.58
C MET A 813 -17.41 -0.69 -37.61
N ASP A 814 -16.26 -0.56 -38.29
CA ASP A 814 -15.56 0.74 -38.40
C ASP A 814 -16.42 1.83 -39.05
N LYS A 815 -17.27 1.44 -40.01
CA LYS A 815 -18.19 2.34 -40.70
C LYS A 815 -19.45 2.61 -39.88
N VAL A 816 -19.82 1.73 -38.96
CA VAL A 816 -20.94 1.94 -38.02
C VAL A 816 -20.61 3.10 -37.08
N PHE A 817 -19.37 3.17 -36.55
CA PHE A 817 -18.95 4.28 -35.68
C PHE A 817 -19.08 5.67 -36.33
N HIS A 818 -19.00 5.78 -37.67
CA HIS A 818 -19.21 7.04 -38.36
C HIS A 818 -20.68 7.50 -38.38
N ARG A 819 -21.65 6.61 -38.13
CA ARG A 819 -23.08 6.92 -38.13
C ARG A 819 -23.50 7.77 -36.94
N PHE A 820 -22.84 7.61 -35.78
CA PHE A 820 -23.12 8.38 -34.56
C PHE A 820 -22.95 9.88 -34.75
N LYS A 821 -22.08 10.32 -35.67
CA LYS A 821 -21.87 11.75 -35.98
C LYS A 821 -23.17 12.45 -36.38
N ALA A 822 -24.07 11.77 -37.08
CA ALA A 822 -25.32 12.37 -37.54
C ALA A 822 -26.25 12.78 -36.38
N VAL A 823 -26.28 12.00 -35.28
CA VAL A 823 -27.09 12.35 -34.11
C VAL A 823 -26.33 13.25 -33.12
N GLU A 824 -25.00 13.20 -33.11
CA GLU A 824 -24.18 14.14 -32.36
C GLU A 824 -24.43 15.60 -32.77
N GLU A 825 -24.68 15.85 -34.07
CA GLU A 825 -25.02 17.17 -34.61
C GLU A 825 -26.30 17.78 -34.01
N ILE A 826 -27.21 16.95 -33.48
CA ILE A 826 -28.50 17.40 -32.92
C ILE A 826 -28.59 17.25 -31.39
N LEU A 827 -27.57 16.65 -30.76
CA LEU A 827 -27.48 16.50 -29.30
C LEU A 827 -26.47 17.49 -28.70
N ASP A 828 -26.40 18.69 -29.28
CA ASP A 828 -25.37 19.67 -28.98
C ASP A 828 -25.72 20.61 -27.83
N ASN A 829 -26.96 20.56 -27.32
CA ASN A 829 -27.50 21.40 -26.24
C ASN A 829 -28.34 20.60 -25.20
N PRO A 830 -28.54 21.15 -23.99
CA PRO A 830 -29.23 20.44 -22.90
C PRO A 830 -30.67 20.02 -23.20
N ASP A 831 -31.44 20.84 -23.90
CA ASP A 831 -32.86 20.57 -24.16
C ASP A 831 -33.03 19.39 -25.12
N SER A 832 -32.23 19.37 -26.18
CA SER A 832 -32.21 18.28 -27.16
C SER A 832 -31.76 16.97 -26.51
N LEU A 833 -30.74 17.03 -25.64
CA LEU A 833 -30.26 15.88 -24.87
C LEU A 833 -31.33 15.36 -23.90
N ARG A 834 -32.05 16.25 -23.21
CA ARG A 834 -33.16 15.89 -22.33
C ARG A 834 -34.28 15.16 -23.09
N ILE A 835 -34.70 15.68 -24.25
CA ILE A 835 -35.72 15.04 -25.10
C ILE A 835 -35.25 13.64 -25.51
N ALA A 836 -34.01 13.51 -25.96
CA ALA A 836 -33.43 12.24 -26.37
C ALA A 836 -33.50 11.17 -25.27
N VAL A 837 -33.11 11.53 -24.04
CA VAL A 837 -33.14 10.62 -22.89
C VAL A 837 -34.57 10.18 -22.57
N ILE A 838 -35.49 11.13 -22.39
CA ILE A 838 -36.88 10.84 -22.00
C ILE A 838 -37.58 9.98 -23.04
N ARG A 839 -37.42 10.29 -24.33
CA ARG A 839 -38.08 9.52 -25.40
C ARG A 839 -37.50 8.13 -25.57
N THR A 840 -36.18 7.98 -25.46
CA THR A 840 -35.53 6.68 -25.51
C THR A 840 -36.02 5.77 -24.39
N ILE A 841 -36.12 6.29 -23.16
CA ILE A 841 -36.63 5.58 -21.99
C ILE A 841 -38.10 5.20 -22.18
N ARG A 842 -38.94 6.14 -22.65
CA ARG A 842 -40.35 5.87 -22.98
C ARG A 842 -40.48 4.69 -23.93
N GLU A 843 -39.70 4.67 -25.01
CA GLU A 843 -39.76 3.58 -25.99
C GLU A 843 -39.33 2.22 -25.41
N PHE A 844 -38.37 2.18 -24.48
CA PHE A 844 -38.02 0.93 -23.77
C PHE A 844 -39.14 0.48 -22.83
N SER A 845 -39.77 1.42 -22.12
CA SER A 845 -40.94 1.14 -21.27
C SER A 845 -42.12 0.60 -22.10
N GLU A 846 -42.42 1.22 -23.24
CA GLU A 846 -43.46 0.78 -24.19
C GLU A 846 -43.13 -0.60 -24.82
N ASP A 847 -41.85 -0.95 -24.89
CA ASP A 847 -41.39 -2.27 -25.35
C ASP A 847 -41.29 -3.29 -24.20
N GLY A 848 -41.94 -3.06 -23.05
CA GLY A 848 -42.04 -4.03 -21.94
C GLY A 848 -40.76 -4.21 -21.13
N CYS A 849 -39.87 -3.22 -21.11
CA CYS A 849 -38.70 -3.20 -20.23
C CYS A 849 -39.11 -2.83 -18.80
N LEU A 850 -38.67 -3.61 -17.81
CA LEU A 850 -38.92 -3.34 -16.38
C LEU A 850 -37.71 -2.74 -15.67
N TYR A 851 -36.52 -2.93 -16.24
CA TYR A 851 -35.26 -2.43 -15.69
C TYR A 851 -34.33 -2.03 -16.82
N LEU A 852 -33.85 -0.78 -16.77
CA LEU A 852 -32.99 -0.20 -17.79
C LEU A 852 -31.75 0.42 -17.15
N GLU A 853 -30.58 -0.07 -17.54
CA GLU A 853 -29.30 0.64 -17.37
C GLU A 853 -28.90 1.27 -18.70
N LEU A 854 -29.26 2.55 -18.87
CA LEU A 854 -28.91 3.31 -20.06
C LEU A 854 -27.46 3.76 -19.96
N ARG A 855 -26.67 3.62 -21.03
CA ARG A 855 -25.27 4.09 -21.07
C ARG A 855 -25.08 5.26 -22.01
N THR A 856 -24.17 6.16 -21.67
CA THR A 856 -23.80 7.28 -22.53
C THR A 856 -22.35 7.73 -22.29
N THR A 857 -21.68 8.16 -23.35
CA THR A 857 -20.37 8.81 -23.26
C THR A 857 -20.56 10.33 -23.13
N PRO A 858 -20.11 10.97 -22.04
CA PRO A 858 -20.20 12.41 -21.89
C PRO A 858 -19.48 13.17 -23.01
N LYS A 859 -20.09 14.25 -23.49
CA LYS A 859 -19.56 15.05 -24.60
C LYS A 859 -19.46 16.51 -24.22
N LYS A 860 -18.37 17.14 -24.67
CA LYS A 860 -18.15 18.58 -24.60
C LYS A 860 -18.54 19.21 -25.95
N THR A 861 -19.42 20.19 -25.90
CA THR A 861 -19.92 20.94 -27.06
C THR A 861 -19.72 22.43 -26.83
N ALA A 862 -20.15 23.28 -27.78
CA ALA A 862 -20.12 24.73 -27.57
C ALA A 862 -21.06 25.21 -26.45
N THR A 863 -22.06 24.41 -26.06
CA THR A 863 -23.08 24.81 -25.08
C THR A 863 -23.11 23.92 -23.82
N MET A 864 -22.33 22.84 -23.77
CA MET A 864 -22.25 21.92 -22.64
C MET A 864 -20.82 21.46 -22.39
N ASP A 865 -20.39 21.48 -21.13
CA ASP A 865 -19.22 20.73 -20.67
C ASP A 865 -19.62 19.34 -20.14
N TYR A 866 -18.64 18.56 -19.66
CA TYR A 866 -18.89 17.20 -19.16
C TYR A 866 -19.83 17.18 -17.95
N GLU A 867 -19.68 18.13 -17.03
CA GLU A 867 -20.55 18.24 -15.85
C GLU A 867 -22.00 18.54 -16.26
N THR A 868 -22.20 19.55 -17.11
CA THR A 868 -23.51 19.94 -17.64
C THR A 868 -24.17 18.78 -18.36
N TYR A 869 -23.41 18.06 -19.19
CA TYR A 869 -23.89 16.86 -19.89
C TYR A 869 -24.41 15.82 -18.89
N ILE A 870 -23.58 15.41 -17.92
CA ILE A 870 -23.91 14.37 -16.95
C ILE A 870 -25.14 14.78 -16.12
N ARG A 871 -25.17 16.04 -15.64
CA ARG A 871 -26.29 16.59 -14.87
C ARG A 871 -27.59 16.61 -15.67
N THR A 872 -27.55 17.01 -16.94
CA THR A 872 -28.73 17.03 -17.81
C THR A 872 -29.28 15.62 -18.01
N VAL A 873 -28.43 14.62 -18.27
CA VAL A 873 -28.88 13.23 -18.44
C VAL A 873 -29.47 12.69 -17.13
N CYS A 874 -28.83 12.93 -15.98
CA CYS A 874 -29.35 12.49 -14.69
C CYS A 874 -30.72 13.12 -14.37
N ARG A 875 -30.89 14.43 -14.60
CA ARG A 875 -32.18 15.12 -14.42
C ARG A 875 -33.26 14.56 -15.34
N ALA A 876 -32.92 14.30 -16.60
CA ALA A 876 -33.84 13.71 -17.56
C ALA A 876 -34.25 12.27 -17.16
N ILE A 877 -33.35 11.47 -16.58
CA ILE A 877 -33.68 10.16 -16.03
C ILE A 877 -34.60 10.28 -14.81
N ILE A 878 -34.37 11.23 -13.91
CA ILE A 878 -35.27 11.47 -12.77
C ILE A 878 -36.67 11.84 -13.26
N GLU A 879 -36.77 12.69 -14.28
CA GLU A 879 -38.04 13.01 -14.94
C GLU A 879 -38.70 11.76 -15.53
N ALA A 880 -37.94 10.95 -16.26
CA ALA A 880 -38.46 9.72 -16.85
C ALA A 880 -38.91 8.68 -15.80
N ARG A 881 -38.25 8.61 -14.63
CA ARG A 881 -38.69 7.76 -13.50
C ARG A 881 -40.07 8.17 -12.97
N MET A 882 -40.39 9.48 -12.99
CA MET A 882 -41.73 9.96 -12.61
C MET A 882 -42.79 9.61 -13.66
N LEU A 883 -42.42 9.63 -14.95
CA LEU A 883 -43.31 9.28 -16.06
C LEU A 883 -43.54 7.76 -16.19
N HIS A 884 -42.55 6.96 -15.78
CA HIS A 884 -42.55 5.49 -15.91
C HIS A 884 -42.26 4.81 -14.56
N PRO A 885 -43.11 4.98 -13.53
CA PRO A 885 -42.83 4.51 -12.17
C PRO A 885 -42.74 2.97 -12.04
N HIS A 886 -43.28 2.24 -13.02
CA HIS A 886 -43.23 0.78 -13.11
C HIS A 886 -41.88 0.24 -13.62
N MET A 887 -41.00 1.10 -14.12
CA MET A 887 -39.68 0.73 -14.65
C MET A 887 -38.58 1.34 -13.78
N LYS A 888 -37.57 0.54 -13.41
CA LYS A 888 -36.37 1.05 -12.71
C LYS A 888 -35.33 1.47 -13.74
N ILE A 889 -34.85 2.71 -13.65
CA ILE A 889 -33.99 3.32 -14.68
C ILE A 889 -32.72 3.84 -14.03
N PHE A 890 -31.56 3.46 -14.54
CA PHE A 890 -30.25 3.87 -14.03
C PHE A 890 -29.31 4.29 -15.17
N LEU A 891 -28.22 4.97 -14.81
CA LEU A 891 -27.22 5.48 -15.74
C LEU A 891 -25.87 4.80 -15.57
N ILE A 892 -25.24 4.46 -16.69
CA ILE A 892 -23.83 4.10 -16.78
C ILE A 892 -23.10 5.18 -17.59
N ILE A 893 -22.00 5.69 -17.03
CA ILE A 893 -21.13 6.64 -17.75
C ILE A 893 -20.08 5.85 -18.51
N SER A 894 -20.01 6.01 -19.83
CA SER A 894 -19.06 5.29 -20.69
C SER A 894 -17.83 6.15 -21.00
N LEU A 895 -16.64 5.58 -20.82
CA LEU A 895 -15.36 6.14 -21.25
C LEU A 895 -14.98 5.58 -22.62
N ASN A 896 -14.47 6.43 -23.50
CA ASN A 896 -14.00 6.01 -24.81
C ASN A 896 -12.51 5.63 -24.73
N ARG A 897 -12.14 4.48 -25.32
CA ARG A 897 -10.75 3.98 -25.42
C ARG A 897 -9.74 5.02 -25.92
N ASN A 898 -10.15 5.99 -26.73
CA ASN A 898 -9.26 7.04 -27.26
C ASN A 898 -9.07 8.25 -26.31
N MET A 899 -9.74 8.29 -25.16
CA MET A 899 -9.59 9.37 -24.19
C MET A 899 -8.25 9.28 -23.48
N THR A 900 -7.66 10.43 -23.17
CA THR A 900 -6.50 10.52 -22.28
C THR A 900 -6.92 10.25 -20.83
N PHE A 901 -5.95 9.86 -20.00
CA PHE A 901 -6.15 9.68 -18.57
C PHE A 901 -6.76 10.92 -17.89
N ASP A 902 -6.30 12.13 -18.26
CA ASP A 902 -6.78 13.38 -17.67
C ASP A 902 -8.27 13.62 -17.95
N ILE A 903 -8.71 13.43 -19.21
CA ILE A 903 -10.12 13.59 -19.59
C ILE A 903 -10.98 12.56 -18.88
N ALA A 904 -10.53 11.31 -18.83
CA ALA A 904 -11.26 10.24 -18.16
C ALA A 904 -11.38 10.48 -16.64
N THR A 905 -10.33 11.04 -16.02
CA THR A 905 -10.33 11.41 -14.59
C THR A 905 -11.24 12.61 -14.32
N GLU A 906 -11.27 13.61 -15.21
CA GLU A 906 -12.21 14.74 -15.14
C GLU A 906 -13.66 14.25 -15.21
N ILE A 907 -13.98 13.36 -16.18
CA ILE A 907 -15.30 12.74 -16.29
C ILE A 907 -15.64 11.95 -15.02
N LEU A 908 -14.68 11.19 -14.48
CA LEU A 908 -14.88 10.43 -13.26
C LEU A 908 -15.18 11.33 -12.05
N HIS A 909 -14.46 12.45 -11.90
CA HIS A 909 -14.71 13.42 -10.85
C HIS A 909 -16.17 13.91 -10.86
N TYR A 910 -16.64 14.40 -12.01
CA TYR A 910 -18.03 14.85 -12.16
C TYR A 910 -19.05 13.72 -11.97
N THR A 911 -18.72 12.52 -12.46
CA THR A 911 -19.55 11.32 -12.26
C THR A 911 -19.75 11.04 -10.78
N GLY A 912 -18.67 11.07 -9.99
CA GLY A 912 -18.71 10.83 -8.55
C GLY A 912 -19.53 11.86 -7.78
N VAL A 913 -19.39 13.14 -8.12
CA VAL A 913 -20.19 14.24 -7.52
C VAL A 913 -21.68 14.04 -7.83
N VAL A 914 -22.04 13.88 -9.10
CA VAL A 914 -23.45 13.77 -9.51
C VAL A 914 -24.09 12.45 -9.01
N GLN A 915 -23.31 11.39 -8.88
CA GLN A 915 -23.78 10.12 -8.31
C GLN A 915 -24.31 10.33 -6.89
N GLN A 916 -23.56 10.99 -6.02
CA GLN A 916 -23.93 11.23 -4.62
C GLN A 916 -25.18 12.10 -4.48
N GLU A 917 -25.36 13.05 -5.41
CA GLU A 917 -26.53 13.93 -5.40
C GLU A 917 -27.80 13.25 -5.93
N SER A 918 -27.67 12.36 -6.93
CA SER A 918 -28.81 11.87 -7.71
C SER A 918 -29.25 10.44 -7.42
N ASN A 919 -28.35 9.56 -6.96
CA ASN A 919 -28.56 8.10 -6.89
C ASN A 919 -29.05 7.48 -8.23
N VAL A 920 -28.67 8.09 -9.37
CA VAL A 920 -29.02 7.61 -10.71
C VAL A 920 -27.88 6.82 -11.33
N ILE A 921 -26.64 7.25 -11.13
CA ILE A 921 -25.45 6.65 -11.72
C ILE A 921 -25.06 5.41 -10.91
N VAL A 922 -24.95 4.26 -11.58
CA VAL A 922 -24.67 2.96 -10.93
C VAL A 922 -23.42 2.28 -11.46
N GLY A 923 -22.86 2.76 -12.57
CA GLY A 923 -21.70 2.14 -13.16
C GLY A 923 -20.91 3.02 -14.10
N MET A 924 -19.75 2.50 -14.48
CA MET A 924 -18.87 3.03 -15.51
C MET A 924 -18.60 1.94 -16.55
N ASP A 925 -18.64 2.34 -17.82
CA ASP A 925 -18.39 1.48 -18.98
C ASP A 925 -17.08 1.89 -19.67
N LEU A 926 -16.44 0.94 -20.32
CA LEU A 926 -15.34 1.18 -21.25
C LEU A 926 -15.77 0.73 -22.65
N GLY A 927 -15.96 1.69 -23.56
CA GLY A 927 -16.37 1.48 -24.95
C GLY A 927 -15.47 2.20 -25.96
N GLY A 928 -15.95 2.38 -27.19
CA GLY A 928 -15.20 3.04 -28.28
C GLY A 928 -14.53 2.06 -29.24
N ASP A 929 -13.50 2.50 -29.98
CA ASP A 929 -12.88 1.67 -31.04
C ASP A 929 -12.20 0.43 -30.43
N PRO A 930 -12.69 -0.79 -30.70
CA PRO A 930 -12.19 -2.02 -30.09
C PRO A 930 -10.78 -2.41 -30.57
N LYS A 931 -10.18 -1.69 -31.53
CA LYS A 931 -8.78 -1.88 -31.94
C LYS A 931 -7.78 -1.19 -31.00
N LEU A 932 -8.23 -0.20 -30.23
CA LEU A 932 -7.37 0.59 -29.36
C LEU A 932 -7.23 -0.07 -27.99
N SER A 933 -5.99 -0.04 -27.47
CA SER A 933 -5.71 -0.39 -26.08
C SER A 933 -6.32 0.67 -25.15
N ALA A 934 -6.91 0.20 -24.06
CA ALA A 934 -7.46 0.99 -22.97
C ALA A 934 -6.59 0.95 -21.72
N PHE A 935 -5.35 0.45 -21.81
CA PHE A 935 -4.49 0.20 -20.65
C PHE A 935 -4.36 1.44 -19.74
N GLN A 936 -4.25 2.63 -20.34
CA GLN A 936 -4.16 3.92 -19.62
C GLN A 936 -5.41 4.28 -18.81
N LEU A 937 -6.55 3.63 -19.05
CA LEU A 937 -7.83 3.89 -18.38
C LEU A 937 -8.15 2.87 -17.30
N LEU A 938 -7.33 1.82 -17.13
CA LEU A 938 -7.52 0.80 -16.09
C LEU A 938 -7.54 1.44 -14.70
N ASP A 939 -6.63 2.38 -14.43
CA ASP A 939 -6.58 3.12 -13.16
C ASP A 939 -7.86 3.91 -12.91
N VAL A 940 -8.42 4.54 -13.96
CA VAL A 940 -9.68 5.29 -13.84
C VAL A 940 -10.84 4.37 -13.49
N LEU A 941 -10.94 3.21 -14.14
CA LEU A 941 -11.97 2.19 -13.82
C LEU A 941 -11.77 1.63 -12.40
N TYR A 942 -10.52 1.46 -11.97
CA TYR A 942 -10.20 1.05 -10.61
C TYR A 942 -10.62 2.12 -9.59
N ILE A 943 -10.34 3.40 -9.84
CA ILE A 943 -10.76 4.51 -8.98
C ILE A 943 -12.29 4.61 -8.95
N ALA A 944 -12.96 4.48 -10.10
CA ALA A 944 -14.43 4.48 -10.19
C ALA A 944 -15.04 3.38 -9.34
N ARG A 945 -14.50 2.16 -9.44
CA ARG A 945 -14.92 1.05 -8.59
C ARG A 945 -14.62 1.35 -7.14
N ARG A 946 -13.38 1.71 -6.79
CA ARG A 946 -12.83 1.76 -5.43
C ARG A 946 -13.28 2.97 -4.62
N PHE A 947 -13.42 4.15 -5.19
CA PHE A 947 -13.76 5.36 -4.44
C PHE A 947 -15.22 5.77 -4.62
N HIS A 948 -15.85 5.42 -5.75
CA HIS A 948 -17.25 5.78 -6.04
C HIS A 948 -18.23 4.61 -5.96
N GLY A 949 -17.73 3.37 -5.87
CA GLY A 949 -18.60 2.18 -5.72
C GLY A 949 -19.39 1.85 -6.99
N LEU A 950 -18.93 2.34 -8.13
CA LEU A 950 -19.55 2.11 -9.42
C LEU A 950 -19.31 0.67 -9.89
N GLY A 951 -20.33 0.03 -10.46
CA GLY A 951 -20.18 -1.22 -11.20
C GLY A 951 -19.38 -0.99 -12.48
N ILE A 952 -18.55 -1.95 -12.87
CA ILE A 952 -17.69 -1.82 -14.06
C ILE A 952 -18.14 -2.80 -15.13
N THR A 953 -18.47 -2.28 -16.31
CA THR A 953 -18.63 -3.08 -17.53
C THR A 953 -17.59 -2.63 -18.56
N ALA A 954 -17.14 -3.54 -19.42
CA ALA A 954 -16.17 -3.22 -20.46
C ALA A 954 -16.51 -3.98 -21.73
N HIS A 955 -16.49 -3.28 -22.86
CA HIS A 955 -16.61 -3.88 -24.18
C HIS A 955 -15.31 -4.63 -24.49
N ILE A 956 -15.39 -5.95 -24.64
CA ILE A 956 -14.20 -6.80 -24.82
C ILE A 956 -14.40 -7.73 -26.03
N ALA A 957 -13.35 -7.88 -26.84
CA ALA A 957 -13.28 -8.80 -27.99
C ALA A 957 -14.49 -8.73 -28.94
N GLU A 958 -14.93 -7.51 -29.25
CA GLU A 958 -15.96 -7.23 -30.27
C GLU A 958 -15.50 -7.54 -31.70
N LYS A 959 -14.19 -7.50 -31.94
CA LYS A 959 -13.54 -7.89 -33.20
C LYS A 959 -12.62 -9.08 -33.02
N ARG A 960 -12.33 -9.77 -34.13
CA ARG A 960 -11.33 -10.86 -34.18
C ARG A 960 -9.92 -10.40 -33.83
N THR A 961 -9.60 -9.15 -34.13
CA THR A 961 -8.35 -8.53 -33.71
C THR A 961 -8.50 -8.10 -32.25
N ILE A 962 -7.89 -8.87 -31.34
CA ILE A 962 -7.98 -8.66 -29.90
C ILE A 962 -6.75 -7.86 -29.44
N PRO A 963 -6.93 -6.68 -28.82
CA PRO A 963 -5.83 -5.90 -28.24
C PRO A 963 -5.09 -6.65 -27.12
N ASN A 964 -3.80 -6.36 -26.96
CA ASN A 964 -2.93 -7.05 -25.97
C ASN A 964 -3.39 -6.85 -24.51
N ASP A 965 -4.06 -5.74 -24.20
CA ASP A 965 -4.58 -5.40 -22.87
C ASP A 965 -5.90 -6.13 -22.53
N THR A 966 -6.41 -6.98 -23.43
CA THR A 966 -7.64 -7.75 -23.18
C THR A 966 -7.51 -8.67 -21.98
N THR A 967 -6.34 -9.29 -21.79
CA THR A 967 -6.07 -10.09 -20.59
C THR A 967 -6.10 -9.22 -19.35
N ASP A 968 -5.48 -8.04 -19.38
CA ASP A 968 -5.47 -7.09 -18.24
C ASP A 968 -6.89 -6.64 -17.88
N LEU A 969 -7.71 -6.32 -18.89
CA LEU A 969 -9.12 -5.97 -18.71
C LEU A 969 -9.93 -7.11 -18.09
N LEU A 970 -9.68 -8.37 -18.47
CA LEU A 970 -10.34 -9.52 -17.83
C LEU A 970 -9.81 -9.80 -16.42
N MET A 971 -8.52 -9.57 -16.18
CA MET A 971 -7.87 -9.74 -14.88
C MET A 971 -8.30 -8.68 -13.86
N MET A 972 -8.72 -7.49 -14.33
CA MET A 972 -9.43 -6.49 -13.52
C MET A 972 -10.78 -7.02 -12.98
N LYS A 973 -11.28 -8.14 -13.53
CA LYS A 973 -12.58 -8.76 -13.19
C LYS A 973 -13.74 -7.75 -13.33
N PRO A 974 -14.09 -7.32 -14.56
CA PRO A 974 -15.24 -6.46 -14.76
C PRO A 974 -16.50 -7.21 -14.32
N ASP A 975 -17.44 -6.49 -13.72
CA ASP A 975 -18.66 -7.07 -13.17
C ASP A 975 -19.55 -7.66 -14.28
N ARG A 976 -19.50 -7.03 -15.46
CA ARG A 976 -20.10 -7.51 -16.71
C ARG A 976 -19.15 -7.29 -17.88
N VAL A 977 -19.29 -8.08 -18.92
CA VAL A 977 -18.54 -7.93 -20.17
C VAL A 977 -19.50 -7.60 -21.30
N GLY A 978 -19.27 -6.45 -21.94
CA GLY A 978 -19.94 -6.03 -23.16
C GLY A 978 -19.50 -6.88 -24.34
N HIS A 979 -20.47 -7.46 -25.04
CA HIS A 979 -20.30 -8.35 -26.20
C HIS A 979 -19.52 -9.64 -25.93
N GLY A 980 -18.20 -9.59 -25.73
CA GLY A 980 -17.35 -10.79 -25.64
C GLY A 980 -17.43 -11.70 -26.88
N THR A 981 -17.71 -11.10 -28.04
CA THR A 981 -18.13 -11.81 -29.27
C THR A 981 -17.11 -12.84 -29.73
N PHE A 982 -15.83 -12.48 -29.69
CA PHE A 982 -14.71 -13.32 -30.11
C PHE A 982 -13.88 -13.88 -28.96
N LEU A 983 -14.29 -13.69 -27.69
CA LEU A 983 -13.60 -14.28 -26.53
C LEU A 983 -13.47 -15.81 -26.66
N HIS A 984 -14.53 -16.45 -27.15
CA HIS A 984 -14.57 -17.90 -27.36
C HIS A 984 -13.62 -18.43 -28.44
N THR A 985 -13.01 -17.55 -29.26
CA THR A 985 -12.09 -17.96 -30.33
C THR A 985 -10.65 -18.12 -29.87
N ASN A 986 -10.35 -17.69 -28.64
CA ASN A 986 -9.06 -17.87 -28.00
C ASN A 986 -9.27 -18.68 -26.72
N ASP A 987 -8.73 -19.91 -26.67
CA ASP A 987 -8.95 -20.84 -25.56
C ASP A 987 -8.51 -20.27 -24.21
N HIS A 988 -7.41 -19.50 -24.18
CA HIS A 988 -6.93 -18.88 -22.95
C HIS A 988 -7.91 -17.82 -22.45
N LEU A 989 -8.33 -16.88 -23.32
CA LEU A 989 -9.30 -15.84 -22.95
C LEU A 989 -10.66 -16.45 -22.58
N ALA A 990 -11.06 -17.52 -23.27
CA ALA A 990 -12.29 -18.23 -22.98
C ALA A 990 -12.26 -18.90 -21.60
N GLN A 991 -11.12 -19.46 -21.19
CA GLN A 991 -10.92 -20.02 -19.85
C GLN A 991 -10.87 -18.93 -18.78
N VAL A 992 -10.15 -17.83 -19.02
CA VAL A 992 -10.05 -16.71 -18.08
C VAL A 992 -11.45 -16.12 -17.81
N PHE A 993 -12.20 -15.81 -18.87
CA PHE A 993 -13.57 -15.29 -18.73
C PHE A 993 -14.53 -16.33 -18.14
N GLY A 994 -14.44 -17.60 -18.55
CA GLY A 994 -15.29 -18.68 -18.00
C GLY A 994 -15.15 -18.87 -16.48
N ARG A 995 -14.08 -18.36 -15.87
CA ARG A 995 -13.83 -18.38 -14.41
C ARG A 995 -14.12 -17.04 -13.71
N SER A 996 -14.42 -15.96 -14.44
CA SER A 996 -14.50 -14.60 -13.87
C SER A 996 -15.81 -14.32 -13.11
N ASN A 997 -16.79 -15.22 -13.16
CA ASN A 997 -18.14 -15.05 -12.60
C ASN A 997 -18.85 -13.77 -13.08
N SER A 998 -18.50 -13.26 -14.27
CA SER A 998 -19.07 -12.05 -14.88
C SER A 998 -20.25 -12.41 -15.80
N LEU A 999 -21.25 -11.53 -15.89
CA LEU A 999 -22.33 -11.67 -16.87
C LEU A 999 -21.89 -11.15 -18.25
N LEU A 1000 -22.31 -11.85 -19.30
CA LEU A 1000 -22.09 -11.45 -20.70
C LEU A 1000 -23.30 -10.70 -21.28
N GLU A 1001 -23.08 -9.49 -21.75
CA GLU A 1001 -24.11 -8.66 -22.42
C GLU A 1001 -24.09 -8.97 -23.92
N VAL A 1002 -25.07 -9.74 -24.42
CA VAL A 1002 -25.11 -10.25 -25.80
C VAL A 1002 -26.07 -9.46 -26.67
N CYS A 1003 -25.55 -8.87 -27.76
CA CYS A 1003 -26.29 -8.00 -28.68
C CYS A 1003 -26.37 -8.60 -30.09
N ILE A 1004 -27.38 -9.44 -30.35
CA ILE A 1004 -27.44 -10.32 -31.54
C ILE A 1004 -27.52 -9.49 -32.83
N SER A 1005 -28.43 -8.52 -32.91
CA SER A 1005 -28.55 -7.69 -34.11
C SER A 1005 -27.31 -6.85 -34.36
N SER A 1006 -26.71 -6.27 -33.31
CA SER A 1006 -25.45 -5.53 -33.41
C SER A 1006 -24.36 -6.40 -34.05
N ASN A 1007 -24.20 -7.63 -33.57
CA ASN A 1007 -23.22 -8.57 -34.14
C ASN A 1007 -23.46 -8.90 -35.63
N VAL A 1008 -24.72 -8.92 -36.08
CA VAL A 1008 -25.06 -9.18 -37.49
C VAL A 1008 -24.81 -7.95 -38.35
N TYR A 1009 -25.32 -6.78 -37.94
CA TYR A 1009 -25.19 -5.54 -38.71
C TYR A 1009 -23.77 -5.00 -38.77
N THR A 1010 -22.93 -5.35 -37.80
CA THR A 1010 -21.48 -5.02 -37.79
C THR A 1010 -20.61 -6.04 -38.54
N LYS A 1011 -21.24 -7.08 -39.13
CA LYS A 1011 -20.60 -8.23 -39.81
C LYS A 1011 -19.69 -9.08 -38.92
N SER A 1012 -19.84 -9.02 -37.59
CA SER A 1012 -19.17 -9.98 -36.69
C SER A 1012 -19.71 -11.40 -36.89
N TYR A 1013 -21.01 -11.54 -37.16
CA TYR A 1013 -21.64 -12.75 -37.67
C TYR A 1013 -22.47 -12.46 -38.92
N ASN A 1014 -22.67 -13.48 -39.76
CA ASN A 1014 -23.51 -13.38 -40.96
C ASN A 1014 -24.97 -13.76 -40.71
N HIS A 1015 -25.30 -14.33 -39.55
CA HIS A 1015 -26.64 -14.78 -39.19
C HIS A 1015 -26.80 -14.87 -37.66
N PRO A 1016 -27.97 -14.54 -37.08
CA PRO A 1016 -28.22 -14.64 -35.64
C PRO A 1016 -27.84 -16.00 -35.01
N ARG A 1017 -28.22 -17.12 -35.65
CA ARG A 1017 -27.82 -18.50 -35.26
C ARG A 1017 -26.32 -18.72 -35.04
N ARG A 1018 -25.46 -17.91 -35.65
CA ARG A 1018 -24.00 -18.04 -35.50
C ARG A 1018 -23.46 -17.32 -34.26
N SER A 1019 -24.32 -16.64 -33.49
CA SER A 1019 -23.89 -15.94 -32.28
C SER A 1019 -23.22 -16.88 -31.29
N HIS A 1020 -22.14 -16.39 -30.67
CA HIS A 1020 -21.50 -16.93 -29.48
C HIS A 1020 -22.45 -17.18 -28.29
N PHE A 1021 -23.69 -16.70 -28.32
CA PHE A 1021 -24.73 -16.97 -27.32
C PHE A 1021 -24.81 -18.46 -26.94
N ALA A 1022 -24.91 -19.36 -27.93
CA ALA A 1022 -25.05 -20.80 -27.68
C ALA A 1022 -23.80 -21.40 -27.00
N PHE A 1023 -22.61 -20.90 -27.36
CA PHE A 1023 -21.34 -21.35 -26.80
C PHE A 1023 -21.26 -21.06 -25.30
N TRP A 1024 -21.61 -19.83 -24.91
CA TRP A 1024 -21.55 -19.37 -23.52
C TRP A 1024 -22.68 -19.95 -22.67
N LYS A 1025 -23.89 -20.06 -23.23
CA LYS A 1025 -25.02 -20.72 -22.56
C LYS A 1025 -24.69 -22.16 -22.21
N LYS A 1026 -24.07 -22.92 -23.13
CA LYS A 1026 -23.66 -24.32 -22.88
C LYS A 1026 -22.63 -24.45 -21.74
N ARG A 1027 -21.83 -23.41 -21.50
CA ARG A 1027 -20.82 -23.35 -20.42
C ARG A 1027 -21.37 -22.81 -19.10
N GLY A 1028 -22.67 -22.48 -19.02
CA GLY A 1028 -23.29 -21.96 -17.81
C GLY A 1028 -22.88 -20.53 -17.46
N VAL A 1029 -22.32 -19.77 -18.40
CA VAL A 1029 -22.03 -18.35 -18.19
C VAL A 1029 -23.36 -17.58 -18.18
N PRO A 1030 -23.60 -16.70 -17.19
CA PRO A 1030 -24.80 -15.87 -17.15
C PRO A 1030 -24.80 -14.87 -18.32
N ILE A 1031 -25.95 -14.73 -18.99
CA ILE A 1031 -26.11 -13.91 -20.21
C ILE A 1031 -27.27 -12.93 -19.99
N ALA A 1032 -27.13 -11.71 -20.49
CA ALA A 1032 -28.23 -10.77 -20.73
C ALA A 1032 -28.42 -10.59 -22.24
N ILE A 1033 -29.68 -10.53 -22.68
CA ILE A 1033 -30.05 -10.21 -24.08
C ILE A 1033 -30.25 -8.70 -24.17
N CYS A 1034 -29.49 -8.03 -25.03
CA CYS A 1034 -29.42 -6.58 -25.09
C CYS A 1034 -29.55 -6.03 -26.52
N THR A 1035 -29.92 -4.76 -26.64
CA THR A 1035 -30.17 -4.09 -27.92
C THR A 1035 -28.96 -3.39 -28.54
N ASP A 1036 -28.03 -2.89 -27.71
CA ASP A 1036 -26.92 -2.04 -28.11
C ASP A 1036 -27.40 -0.69 -28.69
N ASP A 1037 -27.55 -0.59 -30.01
CA ASP A 1037 -27.93 0.63 -30.74
C ASP A 1037 -29.22 0.43 -31.56
N LYS A 1038 -30.37 0.25 -30.90
CA LYS A 1038 -31.67 -0.05 -31.55
C LYS A 1038 -32.14 0.99 -32.59
N GLY A 1039 -31.63 2.21 -32.53
CA GLY A 1039 -31.93 3.29 -33.47
C GLY A 1039 -31.16 3.13 -34.78
N ILE A 1040 -29.90 2.68 -34.70
CA ILE A 1040 -29.01 2.43 -35.84
C ILE A 1040 -29.40 1.14 -36.55
N PHE A 1041 -29.59 0.06 -35.79
CA PHE A 1041 -29.86 -1.27 -36.32
C PHE A 1041 -31.36 -1.47 -36.59
N PRO A 1042 -31.78 -1.73 -37.85
CA PRO A 1042 -33.18 -2.01 -38.11
C PRO A 1042 -33.59 -3.37 -37.56
N ASN A 1043 -34.82 -3.41 -37.04
CA ASN A 1043 -35.43 -4.57 -36.39
C ASN A 1043 -34.63 -5.06 -35.17
N ALA A 1044 -34.11 -4.15 -34.34
CA ALA A 1044 -33.33 -4.43 -33.13
C ALA A 1044 -33.97 -3.86 -31.84
N SER A 1045 -35.30 -3.77 -31.77
CA SER A 1045 -36.00 -3.49 -30.51
C SER A 1045 -35.74 -4.58 -29.47
N LEU A 1046 -35.94 -4.30 -28.19
CA LEU A 1046 -35.69 -5.27 -27.12
C LEU A 1046 -36.57 -6.52 -27.29
N SER A 1047 -37.84 -6.35 -27.66
CA SER A 1047 -38.72 -7.47 -28.02
C SER A 1047 -38.22 -8.25 -29.23
N GLU A 1048 -37.64 -7.58 -30.22
CA GLU A 1048 -37.07 -8.25 -31.40
C GLU A 1048 -35.78 -9.02 -31.06
N GLU A 1049 -34.95 -8.55 -30.11
CA GLU A 1049 -33.77 -9.29 -29.65
C GLU A 1049 -34.17 -10.54 -28.87
N TYR A 1050 -35.16 -10.44 -27.97
CA TYR A 1050 -35.69 -11.60 -27.24
C TYR A 1050 -36.36 -12.61 -28.19
N TYR A 1051 -37.12 -12.12 -29.18
CA TYR A 1051 -37.70 -12.97 -30.22
C TYR A 1051 -36.62 -13.71 -31.02
N LYS A 1052 -35.59 -13.00 -31.50
CA LYS A 1052 -34.45 -13.62 -32.21
C LYS A 1052 -33.74 -14.65 -31.34
N ALA A 1053 -33.45 -14.32 -30.09
CA ALA A 1053 -32.80 -15.25 -29.18
C ALA A 1053 -33.65 -16.51 -28.95
N ALA A 1054 -34.96 -16.34 -28.73
CA ALA A 1054 -35.87 -17.44 -28.50
C ALA A 1054 -36.03 -18.34 -29.72
N ASP A 1055 -36.20 -17.76 -30.92
CA ASP A 1055 -36.37 -18.54 -32.15
C ASP A 1055 -35.09 -19.26 -32.57
N GLU A 1056 -33.95 -18.56 -32.52
CA GLU A 1056 -32.68 -19.06 -33.08
C GLU A 1056 -31.95 -20.04 -32.16
N PHE A 1057 -32.19 -19.94 -30.85
CA PHE A 1057 -31.60 -20.83 -29.84
C PHE A 1057 -32.62 -21.74 -29.15
N ASN A 1058 -33.86 -21.77 -29.67
CA ASN A 1058 -34.97 -22.60 -29.18
C ASN A 1058 -35.18 -22.48 -27.65
N LEU A 1059 -35.23 -21.24 -27.16
CA LEU A 1059 -35.34 -20.96 -25.72
C LEU A 1059 -36.78 -21.22 -25.23
N SER A 1060 -36.90 -21.87 -24.08
CA SER A 1060 -38.16 -22.00 -23.35
C SER A 1060 -38.49 -20.73 -22.54
N LEU A 1061 -39.71 -20.64 -22.02
CA LEU A 1061 -40.07 -19.57 -21.07
C LEU A 1061 -39.20 -19.60 -19.80
N GLU A 1062 -38.84 -20.79 -19.32
CA GLU A 1062 -37.98 -20.92 -18.14
C GLU A 1062 -36.54 -20.49 -18.44
N ASP A 1063 -36.03 -20.74 -19.65
CA ASP A 1063 -34.73 -20.18 -20.09
C ASP A 1063 -34.76 -18.65 -20.07
N LEU A 1064 -35.81 -18.04 -20.64
CA LEU A 1064 -35.95 -16.58 -20.69
C LEU A 1064 -36.12 -15.98 -19.30
N LYS A 1065 -36.86 -16.63 -18.40
CA LYS A 1065 -36.97 -16.23 -16.99
C LYS A 1065 -35.63 -16.31 -16.29
N LYS A 1066 -34.88 -17.41 -16.45
CA LYS A 1066 -33.54 -17.54 -15.89
C LYS A 1066 -32.61 -16.44 -16.38
N ILE A 1067 -32.58 -16.18 -17.69
CA ILE A 1067 -31.79 -15.10 -18.30
C ILE A 1067 -32.14 -13.74 -17.70
N ASN A 1068 -33.43 -13.43 -17.53
CA ASN A 1068 -33.89 -12.20 -16.90
C ASN A 1068 -33.50 -12.11 -15.41
N LEU A 1069 -33.61 -13.21 -14.67
CA LEU A 1069 -33.22 -13.24 -13.25
C LEU A 1069 -31.71 -13.10 -13.06
N ASP A 1070 -30.91 -13.72 -13.94
CA ASP A 1070 -29.47 -13.53 -13.99
C ASP A 1070 -29.15 -12.07 -14.35
N ALA A 1071 -29.77 -11.49 -15.39
CA ALA A 1071 -29.59 -10.08 -15.73
C ALA A 1071 -29.93 -9.16 -14.55
N LEU A 1072 -31.05 -9.38 -13.85
CA LEU A 1072 -31.43 -8.60 -12.68
C LEU A 1072 -30.43 -8.76 -11.52
N LYS A 1073 -29.94 -9.98 -11.28
CA LYS A 1073 -28.93 -10.28 -10.25
C LYS A 1073 -27.60 -9.55 -10.50
N TYR A 1074 -27.19 -9.47 -11.77
CA TYR A 1074 -25.95 -8.81 -12.20
C TYR A 1074 -26.16 -7.32 -12.56
N SER A 1075 -27.36 -6.79 -12.39
CA SER A 1075 -27.59 -5.35 -12.49
C SER A 1075 -26.79 -4.59 -11.43
N PHE A 1076 -26.27 -3.42 -11.77
CA PHE A 1076 -25.48 -2.63 -10.84
C PHE A 1076 -26.35 -2.08 -9.71
N ALA A 1077 -27.64 -1.79 -9.96
CA ALA A 1077 -28.53 -1.34 -8.90
C ALA A 1077 -28.76 -2.40 -7.81
N ASN A 1078 -28.66 -3.70 -8.15
CA ASN A 1078 -28.79 -4.80 -7.17
C ASN A 1078 -27.69 -4.78 -6.10
N LYS A 1079 -26.56 -4.11 -6.36
CA LYS A 1079 -25.50 -3.88 -5.35
C LYS A 1079 -25.90 -2.87 -4.28
N TYR A 1080 -26.88 -2.01 -4.55
CA TYR A 1080 -27.33 -0.98 -3.64
C TYR A 1080 -28.55 -1.49 -2.87
N ILE A 1081 -28.38 -1.79 -1.58
CA ILE A 1081 -29.40 -2.38 -0.69
C ILE A 1081 -30.71 -1.57 -0.66
N ALA A 1082 -30.65 -0.26 -0.89
CA ALA A 1082 -31.83 0.60 -0.93
C ALA A 1082 -32.70 0.40 -2.19
N THR A 1083 -32.21 -0.29 -3.22
CA THR A 1083 -32.97 -0.52 -4.45
C THR A 1083 -33.87 -1.75 -4.29
N ASP A 1084 -35.16 -1.50 -4.08
CA ASP A 1084 -36.15 -2.57 -4.13
C ASP A 1084 -36.39 -3.05 -5.58
N LEU A 1085 -35.98 -4.30 -5.84
CA LEU A 1085 -36.17 -5.02 -7.10
C LEU A 1085 -37.15 -6.21 -6.96
N SER A 1086 -37.82 -6.35 -5.81
CA SER A 1086 -38.70 -7.48 -5.51
C SER A 1086 -39.89 -7.55 -6.46
N GLU A 1087 -40.49 -6.40 -6.80
CA GLU A 1087 -41.60 -6.33 -7.74
C GLU A 1087 -41.18 -6.77 -9.15
N ILE A 1088 -40.00 -6.33 -9.61
CA ILE A 1088 -39.45 -6.73 -10.91
C ILE A 1088 -39.20 -8.25 -10.93
N ARG A 1089 -38.59 -8.78 -9.86
CA ARG A 1089 -38.38 -10.22 -9.71
C ARG A 1089 -39.69 -10.99 -9.80
N ARG A 1090 -40.72 -10.57 -9.05
CA ARG A 1090 -42.05 -11.19 -9.08
C ARG A 1090 -42.65 -11.17 -10.49
N LYS A 1091 -42.56 -10.03 -11.20
CA LYS A 1091 -43.06 -9.88 -12.57
C LYS A 1091 -42.35 -10.82 -13.56
N ILE A 1092 -41.03 -10.96 -13.44
CA ILE A 1092 -40.24 -11.93 -14.22
C ILE A 1092 -40.68 -13.37 -13.92
N GLU A 1093 -40.82 -13.72 -12.63
CA GLU A 1093 -41.22 -15.06 -12.21
C GLU A 1093 -42.61 -15.47 -12.70
N MET A 1094 -43.51 -14.48 -12.82
CA MET A 1094 -44.89 -14.66 -13.28
C MET A 1094 -45.07 -14.45 -14.79
N HIS A 1095 -44.00 -14.11 -15.53
CA HIS A 1095 -44.03 -13.79 -16.97
C HIS A 1095 -45.04 -12.70 -17.36
N THR A 1096 -45.25 -11.69 -16.51
CA THR A 1096 -46.26 -10.62 -16.70
C THR A 1096 -45.70 -9.23 -16.43
N LEU A 1097 -46.23 -8.21 -17.11
CA LEU A 1097 -45.97 -6.79 -16.85
C LEU A 1097 -46.91 -6.19 -15.79
N GLU A 1098 -48.07 -6.82 -15.57
CA GLU A 1098 -49.01 -6.56 -14.48
C GLU A 1098 -48.52 -7.24 -13.19
#